data_AF-A0A838T0B5-F1
#
_entry.id   AF-A0A838T0B5-F1
#
_cell.length_a   1.000
_cell.length_b   1.000
_cell.length_c   1.000
_cell.angle_alpha   90.00
_cell.angle_beta   90.00
_cell.angle_gamma   90.00
#
_symmetry.space_group_name_H-M   'P 1'
#
loop_
_entity.id
_entity.type
_entity.pdbx_description
1 polymer ?
#
loop_
_entity_poly.entity_id
_entity_poly.type
_entity_poly.pdbx_seq_one_letter_code
_entity_poly.pdbx_strand_id
1 'polypeptide(L)'
;MRLRSRLSTRLCCVLLSLCASRAAYGQPRPECPARVLAGQATARGWSASRKGDAVGAEAEFKRALSLCPGEAGALTGAGYAAMRRGRLTEARGFFQRAVTADPTSYDAVAGAGMADFRAGDLPTARRRFERALQIVPRDSVALSYLARIPEQEVVAPRRDHVRPPTTMVVARTGKRVIEISDAAGRWSPTWIKAVNLGAAVPGKYPSEFPPNDSTYERWIALLAGMGANAVRVYTIHPPHFYAALRTWNIGHPARPIWLIHGVWTELPPGAHQEKYDDARWLELFRGEMRRVVSVLHGDAAIRRSPGHASGVYRADVSPWTMAYIIGREWEPYSVVAYNASRPNRTSFRGKYLTLQGGNAVEAWLAEQCDYLVSHEMQEYNAQRPVAYTNWPTLDPLVHLTETTKAQELALLRARGETIVEISKEYDNDAVGLDALKMRATAAFPAGVFASYHAYPYYPDFLRVDPGYSKARSPEGPSNYFGYLRDLVAHHGEMPVVISEYGVPSSRGIGHFQPQGWNHGGLSEEQQAVADARLTRDIYASGAAGAGLFSLIDEWFKKNWIVIEFEVPEDRKRLWLSPLDAEENYGVIAMRAGAKQAAITIDGDLSDWRGRPVLYGPASRRPGVAEPLELKSLRVAEDAAFVYLRLDVGHIDWSRAHYQIGIDTYKRNLGDTRLPHTGTRSPAGLEFVLDIGGPGATQLLVDHPYNLYRPVPIPGSNPPAIQHVSNLPFRTVANDAGRWDSLIVVPNRRRIGRDGRIYPAISYNRNRLVYSRQSDNSLTDWFADSLTGVIEVRLPWGMLQVTDPSSRSVLFGNTVTREPTSAVTDGFRFLVESYDPSNPRGGVDHLPRGTLGSGLSDPPTWTWPTWESPQWHAEVKPLFNAMRRAFAGIPDHPAPR
;
A
#
# COMPACT_ATOMS: atom_id res chain seq x y z
N MET A 1 -4.65 13.49 -65.12
CA MET A 1 -5.33 13.86 -66.39
C MET A 1 -6.69 13.18 -66.38
N ARG A 2 -7.79 13.95 -66.49
CA ARG A 2 -9.14 13.61 -67.02
C ARG A 2 -9.69 12.18 -66.71
N LEU A 3 -10.93 11.92 -66.29
CA LEU A 3 -12.19 12.64 -66.13
C LEU A 3 -13.21 11.50 -65.85
N ARG A 4 -14.23 11.73 -64.99
CA ARG A 4 -15.65 11.30 -65.14
C ARG A 4 -15.99 9.80 -65.37
N SER A 5 -17.15 9.27 -64.97
CA SER A 5 -18.31 9.67 -64.18
C SER A 5 -19.40 8.59 -64.36
N ARG A 6 -20.37 8.56 -63.44
CA ARG A 6 -21.74 7.96 -63.52
C ARG A 6 -21.84 6.49 -63.11
N LEU A 7 -22.86 6.02 -62.39
CA LEU A 7 -24.05 6.59 -61.74
C LEU A 7 -24.48 5.52 -60.70
N SER A 8 -24.87 5.91 -59.48
CA SER A 8 -26.23 5.76 -58.93
C SER A 8 -26.97 4.50 -59.39
N THR A 9 -27.35 3.54 -58.54
CA THR A 9 -28.47 3.69 -57.59
C THR A 9 -28.55 2.44 -56.72
N ARG A 10 -28.46 2.58 -55.38
CA ARG A 10 -29.17 1.81 -54.33
C ARG A 10 -28.63 2.27 -52.97
N LEU A 11 -29.10 3.45 -52.59
CA LEU A 11 -28.93 4.07 -51.28
C LEU A 11 -30.25 3.86 -50.51
N CYS A 12 -30.31 2.86 -49.64
CA CYS A 12 -31.21 2.83 -48.48
C CYS A 12 -30.90 1.60 -47.61
N CYS A 13 -30.66 1.83 -46.31
CA CYS A 13 -30.84 0.91 -45.17
C CYS A 13 -29.66 0.40 -44.30
N VAL A 14 -28.40 0.84 -44.38
CA VAL A 14 -27.38 0.35 -43.38
C VAL A 14 -26.38 1.41 -42.85
N LEU A 15 -26.81 2.65 -42.60
CA LEU A 15 -25.95 3.67 -41.97
C LEU A 15 -26.67 4.46 -40.88
N LEU A 16 -27.07 3.79 -39.78
CA LEU A 16 -27.59 4.47 -38.58
C LEU A 16 -27.37 3.69 -37.26
N SER A 17 -26.19 3.06 -37.07
CA SER A 17 -25.86 2.38 -35.79
C SER A 17 -24.46 2.65 -35.24
N LEU A 18 -23.69 3.58 -35.82
CA LEU A 18 -22.31 3.92 -35.40
C LEU A 18 -22.22 5.40 -35.02
N CYS A 19 -22.95 5.80 -33.98
CA CYS A 19 -22.74 7.05 -33.22
C CYS A 19 -23.61 7.05 -31.95
N ALA A 20 -23.27 6.23 -30.95
CA ALA A 20 -23.77 6.40 -29.57
C ALA A 20 -22.92 5.60 -28.56
N SER A 21 -21.64 5.91 -28.46
CA SER A 21 -20.81 5.57 -27.29
C SER A 21 -19.90 6.74 -26.92
N ARG A 22 -20.52 7.93 -26.83
CA ARG A 22 -20.01 9.00 -25.98
C ARG A 22 -20.42 8.67 -24.54
N ALA A 23 -19.41 8.46 -23.71
CA ALA A 23 -19.30 9.12 -22.41
C ALA A 23 -20.60 9.27 -21.59
N ALA A 24 -20.85 8.37 -20.65
CA ALA A 24 -21.56 8.74 -19.42
C ALA A 24 -20.57 9.50 -18.50
N TYR A 25 -20.18 10.70 -18.93
CA TYR A 25 -19.68 11.73 -18.02
C TYR A 25 -20.76 12.00 -16.98
N GLY A 26 -20.36 12.24 -15.73
CA GLY A 26 -21.27 12.61 -14.64
C GLY A 26 -22.21 13.72 -15.09
N GLN A 27 -23.51 13.42 -15.06
CA GLN A 27 -24.54 14.44 -15.17
C GLN A 27 -24.27 15.49 -14.07
N PRO A 28 -24.34 16.80 -14.37
CA PRO A 28 -24.30 17.82 -13.33
C PRO A 28 -25.38 17.50 -12.29
N ARG A 29 -25.04 17.55 -11.00
CA ARG A 29 -26.02 17.36 -9.92
C ARG A 29 -27.18 18.35 -10.19
N PRO A 30 -28.44 17.90 -10.22
CA PRO A 30 -29.55 18.82 -10.47
C PRO A 30 -29.52 19.94 -9.44
N GLU A 31 -29.53 21.19 -9.92
CA GLU A 31 -29.55 22.37 -9.05
C GLU A 31 -30.72 22.28 -8.07
N CYS A 32 -30.46 22.67 -6.82
CA CYS A 32 -31.42 22.58 -5.71
C CYS A 32 -31.85 24.00 -5.30
N PRO A 33 -32.79 24.63 -6.02
CA PRO A 33 -33.13 26.04 -5.82
C PRO A 33 -33.77 26.35 -4.46
N ALA A 34 -34.26 25.34 -3.72
CA ALA A 34 -34.98 25.53 -2.46
C ALA A 34 -34.63 24.50 -1.37
N ARG A 35 -33.33 24.33 -1.08
CA ARG A 35 -32.80 23.27 -0.18
C ARG A 35 -33.44 23.21 1.21
N VAL A 36 -33.68 24.36 1.85
CA VAL A 36 -34.28 24.41 3.20
C VAL A 36 -35.74 23.95 3.18
N LEU A 37 -36.52 24.39 2.19
CA LEU A 37 -37.93 24.00 2.04
C LEU A 37 -38.06 22.52 1.65
N ALA A 38 -37.14 22.01 0.83
CA ALA A 38 -37.05 20.59 0.52
C ALA A 38 -36.79 19.76 1.79
N GLY A 39 -35.82 20.15 2.62
CA GLY A 39 -35.54 19.48 3.90
C GLY A 39 -36.73 19.47 4.87
N GLN A 40 -37.50 20.56 4.94
CA GLN A 40 -38.73 20.61 5.74
C GLN A 40 -39.82 19.67 5.22
N ALA A 41 -39.99 19.58 3.89
CA ALA A 41 -40.91 18.64 3.27
C ALA A 41 -40.48 17.19 3.49
N THR A 42 -39.19 16.88 3.40
CA THR A 42 -38.62 15.57 3.72
C THR A 42 -38.88 15.17 5.17
N ALA A 43 -38.69 16.10 6.12
CA ALA A 43 -38.99 15.86 7.53
C ALA A 43 -40.48 15.56 7.79
N ARG A 44 -41.40 16.31 7.12
CA ARG A 44 -42.84 16.04 7.18
C ARG A 44 -43.21 14.70 6.54
N GLY A 45 -42.59 14.33 5.41
CA GLY A 45 -42.78 13.04 4.76
C GLY A 45 -42.39 11.87 5.66
N TRP A 46 -41.23 11.97 6.33
CA TRP A 46 -40.82 10.98 7.33
C TRP A 46 -41.75 10.94 8.54
N SER A 47 -42.25 12.10 9.01
CA SER A 47 -43.23 12.14 10.09
C SER A 47 -44.56 11.48 9.72
N ALA A 48 -45.06 11.70 8.50
CA ALA A 48 -46.28 11.06 7.99
C ALA A 48 -46.07 9.55 7.83
N SER A 49 -44.90 9.14 7.31
CA SER A 49 -44.52 7.73 7.17
C SER A 49 -44.51 7.00 8.52
N ARG A 50 -44.02 7.63 9.60
CA ARG A 50 -44.04 7.06 10.95
C ARG A 50 -45.45 6.93 11.54
N LYS A 51 -46.38 7.78 11.12
CA LYS A 51 -47.79 7.75 11.52
C LYS A 51 -48.65 6.77 10.70
N GLY A 52 -48.04 6.04 9.76
CA GLY A 52 -48.77 5.12 8.87
C GLY A 52 -49.52 5.81 7.72
N ASP A 53 -49.44 7.15 7.61
CA ASP A 53 -50.04 7.90 6.52
C ASP A 53 -49.16 7.82 5.26
N ALA A 54 -49.32 6.73 4.50
CA ALA A 54 -48.57 6.49 3.29
C ALA A 54 -48.86 7.52 2.19
N VAL A 55 -50.08 8.07 2.13
CA VAL A 55 -50.50 9.03 1.11
C VAL A 55 -49.92 10.41 1.40
N GLY A 56 -50.00 10.86 2.65
CA GLY A 56 -49.38 12.12 3.08
C GLY A 56 -47.85 12.07 3.00
N ALA A 57 -47.22 10.93 3.32
CA ALA A 57 -45.78 10.74 3.16
C ALA A 57 -45.33 10.88 1.70
N GLU A 58 -46.05 10.23 0.77
CA GLU A 58 -45.75 10.30 -0.66
C GLU A 58 -45.93 11.73 -1.20
N ALA A 59 -46.98 12.45 -0.77
CA ALA A 59 -47.22 13.84 -1.15
C ALA A 59 -46.07 14.76 -0.71
N GLU A 60 -45.60 14.61 0.53
CA GLU A 60 -44.50 15.43 1.07
C GLU A 60 -43.14 15.06 0.46
N PHE A 61 -42.85 13.78 0.21
CA PHE A 61 -41.62 13.40 -0.53
C PHE A 61 -41.66 13.88 -1.97
N LYS A 62 -42.81 13.83 -2.65
CA LYS A 62 -42.98 14.37 -4.01
C LYS A 62 -42.77 15.89 -4.03
N ARG A 63 -43.27 16.60 -3.01
CA ARG A 63 -43.03 18.04 -2.82
C ARG A 63 -41.54 18.34 -2.56
N ALA A 64 -40.87 17.53 -1.75
CA ALA A 64 -39.43 17.67 -1.53
C ALA A 64 -38.64 17.47 -2.83
N LEU A 65 -38.99 16.46 -3.63
CA LEU A 65 -38.35 16.16 -4.92
C LEU A 65 -38.68 17.17 -6.03
N SER A 66 -39.82 17.87 -5.97
CA SER A 66 -40.11 18.98 -6.91
C SER A 66 -39.29 20.23 -6.57
N LEU A 67 -38.92 20.41 -5.31
CA LEU A 67 -38.08 21.51 -4.83
C LEU A 67 -36.58 21.21 -4.98
N CYS A 68 -36.20 19.94 -4.86
CA CYS A 68 -34.83 19.45 -4.95
C CYS A 68 -34.79 18.00 -5.48
N PRO A 69 -34.68 17.80 -6.81
CA PRO A 69 -34.79 16.47 -7.43
C PRO A 69 -33.72 15.44 -7.03
N GLY A 70 -32.59 15.91 -6.46
CA GLY A 70 -31.46 15.09 -6.02
C GLY A 70 -31.31 14.94 -4.50
N GLU A 71 -32.31 15.36 -3.70
CA GLU A 71 -32.24 15.26 -2.24
C GLU A 71 -32.33 13.79 -1.79
N ALA A 72 -31.23 13.24 -1.28
CA ALA A 72 -31.09 11.81 -0.98
C ALA A 72 -32.10 11.32 0.07
N GLY A 73 -32.44 12.14 1.06
CA GLY A 73 -33.42 11.80 2.10
C GLY A 73 -34.83 11.62 1.54
N ALA A 74 -35.29 12.53 0.68
CA ALA A 74 -36.58 12.40 -0.01
C ALA A 74 -36.58 11.27 -1.04
N LEU A 75 -35.49 11.04 -1.77
CA LEU A 75 -35.38 9.91 -2.70
C LEU A 75 -35.49 8.58 -1.95
N THR A 76 -34.82 8.45 -0.80
CA THR A 76 -34.91 7.28 0.09
C THR A 76 -36.33 7.11 0.62
N GLY A 77 -36.93 8.19 1.14
CA GLY A 77 -38.31 8.20 1.64
C GLY A 77 -39.36 7.83 0.59
N ALA A 78 -39.23 8.36 -0.63
CA ALA A 78 -40.07 8.01 -1.78
C ALA A 78 -39.90 6.54 -2.18
N GLY A 79 -38.67 6.02 -2.15
CA GLY A 79 -38.38 4.60 -2.37
C GLY A 79 -39.12 3.69 -1.37
N TYR A 80 -39.07 4.02 -0.08
CA TYR A 80 -39.81 3.28 0.95
C TYR A 80 -41.33 3.42 0.80
N ALA A 81 -41.84 4.60 0.45
CA ALA A 81 -43.27 4.81 0.21
C ALA A 81 -43.78 3.98 -0.98
N ALA A 82 -43.07 4.00 -2.10
CA ALA A 82 -43.39 3.19 -3.28
C ALA A 82 -43.32 1.68 -2.98
N MET A 83 -42.30 1.24 -2.23
CA MET A 83 -42.14 -0.16 -1.83
C MET A 83 -43.27 -0.65 -0.92
N ARG A 84 -43.78 0.18 0.00
CA ARG A 84 -44.95 -0.14 0.84
C ARG A 84 -46.24 -0.27 0.04
N ARG A 85 -46.34 0.41 -1.11
CA ARG A 85 -47.47 0.34 -2.04
C ARG A 85 -47.32 -0.77 -3.10
N GLY A 86 -46.28 -1.60 -3.00
CA GLY A 86 -46.02 -2.67 -3.95
C GLY A 86 -45.47 -2.20 -5.30
N ARG A 87 -45.14 -0.92 -5.46
CA ARG A 87 -44.61 -0.34 -6.71
C ARG A 87 -43.09 -0.54 -6.77
N LEU A 88 -42.65 -1.79 -6.92
CA LEU A 88 -41.24 -2.19 -6.79
C LEU A 88 -40.31 -1.59 -7.85
N THR A 89 -40.75 -1.47 -9.10
CA THR A 89 -39.96 -0.85 -10.18
C THR A 89 -39.69 0.63 -9.90
N GLU A 90 -40.70 1.34 -9.41
CA GLU A 90 -40.60 2.75 -9.04
C GLU A 90 -39.69 2.93 -7.81
N ALA A 91 -39.86 2.06 -6.79
CA ALA A 91 -39.01 2.05 -5.61
C ALA A 91 -37.52 1.85 -5.96
N ARG A 92 -37.21 0.92 -6.88
CA ARG A 92 -35.86 0.70 -7.40
C ARG A 92 -35.29 1.95 -8.06
N GLY A 93 -36.09 2.65 -8.86
CA GLY A 93 -35.69 3.91 -9.50
C GLY A 93 -35.33 5.00 -8.48
N PHE A 94 -36.14 5.14 -7.43
CA PHE A 94 -35.87 6.09 -6.36
C PHE A 94 -34.64 5.72 -5.53
N PHE A 95 -34.50 4.46 -5.12
CA PHE A 95 -33.35 4.01 -4.36
C PHE A 95 -32.04 4.08 -5.16
N GLN A 96 -32.06 3.76 -6.46
CA GLN A 96 -30.87 3.90 -7.32
C GLN A 96 -30.42 5.37 -7.40
N ARG A 97 -31.37 6.29 -7.55
CA ARG A 97 -31.08 7.74 -7.51
C ARG A 97 -30.61 8.19 -6.13
N ALA A 98 -31.18 7.64 -5.05
CA ALA A 98 -30.76 7.93 -3.69
C ALA A 98 -29.31 7.48 -3.44
N VAL A 99 -28.96 6.25 -3.84
CA VAL A 99 -27.58 5.71 -3.77
C VAL A 99 -26.62 6.48 -4.66
N THR A 100 -27.09 7.02 -5.79
CA THR A 100 -26.25 7.89 -6.65
C THR A 100 -26.03 9.26 -6.01
N ALA A 101 -27.04 9.81 -5.33
CA ALA A 101 -26.98 11.10 -4.66
C ALA A 101 -26.15 11.03 -3.36
N ASP A 102 -26.28 9.94 -2.62
CA ASP A 102 -25.50 9.61 -1.42
C ASP A 102 -25.15 8.11 -1.40
N PRO A 103 -23.97 7.74 -1.91
CA PRO A 103 -23.50 6.35 -1.92
C PRO A 103 -23.19 5.76 -0.54
N THR A 104 -23.18 6.58 0.51
CA THR A 104 -22.88 6.19 1.90
C THR A 104 -24.13 6.05 2.76
N SER A 105 -25.30 6.41 2.23
CA SER A 105 -26.56 6.25 2.95
C SER A 105 -26.90 4.77 3.14
N TYR A 106 -26.76 4.28 4.38
CA TYR A 106 -27.21 2.93 4.75
C TYR A 106 -28.68 2.72 4.37
N ASP A 107 -29.55 3.68 4.69
CA ASP A 107 -30.99 3.55 4.42
C ASP A 107 -31.31 3.46 2.92
N ALA A 108 -30.55 4.16 2.08
CA ALA A 108 -30.69 4.08 0.63
C ALA A 108 -30.20 2.73 0.09
N VAL A 109 -29.03 2.26 0.55
CA VAL A 109 -28.41 1.00 0.09
C VAL A 109 -29.18 -0.22 0.60
N ALA A 110 -29.55 -0.25 1.88
CA ALA A 110 -30.37 -1.31 2.46
C ALA A 110 -31.78 -1.30 1.86
N GLY A 111 -32.39 -0.12 1.67
CA GLY A 111 -33.68 0.03 0.99
C GLY A 111 -33.65 -0.48 -0.45
N ALA A 112 -32.56 -0.19 -1.18
CA ALA A 112 -32.30 -0.74 -2.51
C ALA A 112 -32.18 -2.27 -2.49
N GLY A 113 -31.50 -2.84 -1.47
CA GLY A 113 -31.40 -4.29 -1.26
C GLY A 113 -32.75 -4.93 -0.97
N MET A 114 -33.58 -4.30 -0.14
CA MET A 114 -34.94 -4.76 0.16
C MET A 114 -35.84 -4.74 -1.08
N ALA A 115 -35.74 -3.69 -1.89
CA ALA A 115 -36.51 -3.58 -3.14
C ALA A 115 -36.13 -4.70 -4.12
N ASP A 116 -34.84 -5.02 -4.26
CA ASP A 116 -34.38 -6.12 -5.10
C ASP A 116 -34.78 -7.49 -4.57
N PHE A 117 -34.69 -7.68 -3.24
CA PHE A 117 -35.11 -8.90 -2.58
C PHE A 117 -36.60 -9.17 -2.83
N ARG A 118 -37.46 -8.16 -2.66
CA ARG A 118 -38.92 -8.25 -2.92
C ARG A 118 -39.25 -8.47 -4.39
N ALA A 119 -38.39 -7.98 -5.29
CA ALA A 119 -38.55 -8.16 -6.72
C ALA A 119 -37.92 -9.46 -7.27
N GLY A 120 -37.36 -10.31 -6.39
CA GLY A 120 -36.79 -11.60 -6.76
C GLY A 120 -35.37 -11.56 -7.35
N ASP A 121 -34.73 -10.38 -7.43
CA ASP A 121 -33.33 -10.27 -7.86
C ASP A 121 -32.39 -10.49 -6.68
N LEU A 122 -32.32 -11.75 -6.24
CA LEU A 122 -31.54 -12.17 -5.09
C LEU A 122 -30.03 -11.88 -5.24
N PRO A 123 -29.40 -12.04 -6.43
CA PRO A 123 -27.99 -11.67 -6.62
C PRO A 123 -27.70 -10.19 -6.43
N THR A 124 -28.55 -9.29 -6.95
CA THR A 124 -28.37 -7.84 -6.76
C THR A 124 -28.71 -7.42 -5.34
N ALA A 125 -29.75 -8.00 -4.73
CA ALA A 125 -30.09 -7.79 -3.33
C ALA A 125 -28.93 -8.15 -2.40
N ARG A 126 -28.28 -9.30 -2.62
CA ARG A 126 -27.11 -9.74 -1.84
C ARG A 126 -25.98 -8.73 -1.89
N ARG A 127 -25.57 -8.28 -3.09
CA ARG A 127 -24.50 -7.26 -3.24
C ARG A 127 -24.85 -5.96 -2.49
N ARG A 128 -26.12 -5.55 -2.52
CA ARG A 128 -26.58 -4.34 -1.82
C ARG A 128 -26.57 -4.52 -0.30
N PHE A 129 -26.97 -5.68 0.23
CA PHE A 129 -26.87 -5.95 1.68
C PHE A 129 -25.43 -6.14 2.16
N GLU A 130 -24.56 -6.76 1.36
CA GLU A 130 -23.12 -6.83 1.63
C GLU A 130 -22.51 -5.43 1.67
N ARG A 131 -22.88 -4.56 0.73
CA ARG A 131 -22.50 -3.14 0.75
C ARG A 131 -23.07 -2.40 1.96
N ALA A 132 -24.30 -2.69 2.38
CA ALA A 132 -24.88 -2.11 3.59
C ALA A 132 -24.09 -2.51 4.86
N LEU A 133 -23.59 -3.75 4.94
CA LEU A 133 -22.73 -4.21 6.04
C LEU A 133 -21.31 -3.63 6.01
N GLN A 134 -20.85 -3.18 4.84
CA GLN A 134 -19.61 -2.39 4.74
C GLN A 134 -19.80 -0.97 5.30
N ILE A 135 -21.02 -0.41 5.24
CA ILE A 135 -21.33 0.92 5.79
C ILE A 135 -21.62 0.84 7.29
N VAL A 136 -22.47 -0.10 7.71
CA VAL A 136 -22.81 -0.36 9.12
C VAL A 136 -22.50 -1.82 9.45
N PRO A 137 -21.31 -2.11 10.00
CA PRO A 137 -20.94 -3.46 10.41
C PRO A 137 -21.93 -4.02 11.45
N ARG A 138 -22.33 -5.29 11.28
CA ARG A 138 -23.26 -6.02 12.17
C ARG A 138 -24.71 -5.49 12.20
N ASP A 139 -25.13 -4.75 11.18
CA ASP A 139 -26.54 -4.37 11.06
C ASP A 139 -27.47 -5.60 10.97
N SER A 140 -28.46 -5.65 11.86
CA SER A 140 -29.33 -6.82 12.03
C SER A 140 -30.28 -7.02 10.86
N VAL A 141 -30.67 -5.94 10.18
CA VAL A 141 -31.59 -5.99 9.03
C VAL A 141 -30.89 -6.58 7.81
N ALA A 142 -29.71 -6.06 7.47
CA ALA A 142 -28.91 -6.57 6.37
C ALA A 142 -28.48 -8.03 6.61
N LEU A 143 -28.08 -8.39 7.83
CA LEU A 143 -27.79 -9.78 8.20
C LEU A 143 -29.02 -10.69 8.05
N SER A 144 -30.20 -10.24 8.50
CA SER A 144 -31.44 -11.01 8.38
C SER A 144 -31.83 -11.26 6.91
N TYR A 145 -31.69 -10.25 6.04
CA TYR A 145 -31.96 -10.45 4.61
C TYR A 145 -30.91 -11.34 3.94
N LEU A 146 -29.63 -11.20 4.27
CA LEU A 146 -28.58 -12.09 3.74
C LEU A 146 -28.78 -13.55 4.15
N ALA A 147 -29.24 -13.80 5.38
CA ALA A 147 -29.59 -15.14 5.85
C ALA A 147 -30.77 -15.76 5.07
N ARG A 148 -31.63 -14.94 4.48
CA ARG A 148 -32.80 -15.37 3.68
C ARG A 148 -32.50 -15.47 2.19
N ILE A 149 -31.38 -14.92 1.72
CA ILE A 149 -30.93 -15.09 0.35
C ILE A 149 -30.13 -16.40 0.31
N PRO A 150 -30.56 -17.43 -0.44
CA PRO A 150 -29.75 -18.63 -0.62
C PRO A 150 -28.37 -18.24 -1.12
N GLU A 151 -27.33 -18.83 -0.56
CA GLU A 151 -26.02 -18.76 -1.20
C GLU A 151 -26.15 -19.45 -2.56
N GLN A 152 -25.64 -18.82 -3.62
CA GLN A 152 -25.46 -19.55 -4.86
C GLN A 152 -24.50 -20.69 -4.55
N GLU A 153 -25.04 -21.91 -4.55
CA GLU A 153 -24.27 -23.13 -4.42
C GLU A 153 -23.30 -23.15 -5.61
N VAL A 154 -22.02 -22.88 -5.35
CA VAL A 154 -20.97 -23.12 -6.33
C VAL A 154 -20.69 -24.63 -6.29
N VAL A 155 -21.64 -25.42 -6.78
CA VAL A 155 -21.44 -26.85 -7.00
C VAL A 155 -20.90 -26.99 -8.41
N ALA A 156 -19.58 -27.05 -8.54
CA ALA A 156 -19.01 -27.72 -9.69
C ALA A 156 -18.99 -29.21 -9.35
N PRO A 157 -19.45 -30.11 -10.25
CA PRO A 157 -19.15 -31.53 -10.07
C PRO A 157 -17.63 -31.67 -9.97
N ARG A 158 -17.15 -32.40 -8.95
CA ARG A 158 -15.76 -32.87 -8.91
C ARG A 158 -15.47 -33.47 -10.29
N ARG A 159 -14.35 -33.10 -10.90
CA ARG A 159 -13.96 -33.82 -12.11
C ARG A 159 -13.70 -35.26 -11.69
N ASP A 160 -14.13 -36.22 -12.50
CA ASP A 160 -13.63 -37.58 -12.40
C ASP A 160 -12.15 -37.54 -12.81
N HIS A 161 -11.27 -37.11 -11.91
CA HIS A 161 -9.84 -37.11 -12.16
C HIS A 161 -9.32 -38.53 -11.91
N VAL A 162 -8.66 -39.07 -12.92
CA VAL A 162 -7.99 -40.37 -12.78
C VAL A 162 -6.64 -40.11 -12.14
N ARG A 163 -6.52 -40.52 -10.87
CA ARG A 163 -5.24 -40.50 -10.15
C ARG A 163 -4.18 -41.23 -11.00
N PRO A 164 -3.07 -40.57 -11.39
CA PRO A 164 -2.10 -41.18 -12.27
C PRO A 164 -1.48 -42.42 -11.59
N PRO A 165 -1.17 -43.48 -12.36
CA PRO A 165 -0.63 -44.73 -11.80
C PRO A 165 0.79 -44.55 -11.25
N THR A 166 1.53 -43.58 -11.77
CA THR A 166 2.87 -43.19 -11.32
C THR A 166 2.83 -41.82 -10.65
N THR A 167 3.66 -41.64 -9.63
CA THR A 167 3.72 -40.37 -8.91
C THR A 167 4.25 -39.26 -9.81
N MET A 168 3.49 -38.19 -9.98
CA MET A 168 3.89 -37.03 -10.77
C MET A 168 4.85 -36.16 -9.95
N VAL A 169 6.07 -35.95 -10.48
CA VAL A 169 7.07 -35.04 -9.90
C VAL A 169 7.59 -34.16 -11.02
N VAL A 170 7.21 -32.87 -11.01
CA VAL A 170 7.59 -31.91 -12.07
C VAL A 170 8.81 -31.07 -11.69
N ALA A 171 9.05 -30.93 -10.39
CA ALA A 171 10.22 -30.27 -9.83
C ALA A 171 10.73 -31.07 -8.63
N ARG A 172 12.03 -30.98 -8.34
CA ARG A 172 12.65 -31.56 -7.15
C ARG A 172 13.82 -30.71 -6.67
N THR A 173 14.24 -30.94 -5.44
CA THR A 173 15.45 -30.32 -4.89
C THR A 173 16.68 -31.11 -5.32
N GLY A 174 17.69 -30.39 -5.82
CA GLY A 174 19.04 -30.90 -6.10
C GLY A 174 20.05 -30.30 -5.13
N LYS A 175 21.35 -30.48 -5.42
CA LYS A 175 22.42 -29.84 -4.64
C LYS A 175 22.44 -28.35 -4.93
N ARG A 176 21.96 -27.54 -3.99
CA ARG A 176 21.91 -26.06 -4.04
C ARG A 176 21.05 -25.46 -5.15
N VAL A 177 20.26 -26.27 -5.86
CA VAL A 177 19.41 -25.85 -6.98
C VAL A 177 18.05 -26.54 -6.91
N ILE A 178 17.05 -25.96 -7.58
CA ILE A 178 15.83 -26.69 -7.93
C ILE A 178 16.03 -27.30 -9.31
N GLU A 179 15.62 -28.55 -9.50
CA GLU A 179 15.62 -29.23 -10.80
C GLU A 179 14.19 -29.35 -11.31
N ILE A 180 14.02 -29.17 -12.62
CA ILE A 180 12.74 -29.29 -13.31
C ILE A 180 12.84 -30.42 -14.33
N SER A 181 11.77 -31.22 -14.45
CA SER A 181 11.66 -32.26 -15.46
C SER A 181 11.09 -31.69 -16.75
N ASP A 182 11.71 -32.02 -17.88
CA ASP A 182 11.07 -31.83 -19.20
C ASP A 182 10.04 -32.93 -19.50
N ALA A 183 9.34 -32.82 -20.64
CA ALA A 183 8.35 -33.80 -21.08
C ALA A 183 8.95 -35.19 -21.37
N ALA A 184 10.27 -35.31 -21.52
CA ALA A 184 10.99 -36.57 -21.72
C ALA A 184 11.51 -37.16 -20.39
N GLY A 185 11.22 -36.54 -19.24
CA GLY A 185 11.67 -37.01 -17.93
C GLY A 185 13.12 -36.61 -17.58
N ARG A 186 13.75 -35.74 -18.37
CA ARG A 186 15.12 -35.28 -18.09
C ARG A 186 15.10 -34.11 -17.10
N TRP A 187 15.97 -34.20 -16.10
CA TRP A 187 16.12 -33.19 -15.07
C TRP A 187 17.16 -32.16 -15.46
N SER A 188 16.81 -30.88 -15.32
CA SER A 188 17.73 -29.76 -15.52
C SER A 188 17.74 -28.84 -14.30
N PRO A 189 18.93 -28.44 -13.80
CA PRO A 189 19.02 -27.43 -12.74
C PRO A 189 18.37 -26.14 -13.24
N THR A 190 17.62 -25.45 -12.39
CA THR A 190 16.91 -24.22 -12.73
C THR A 190 17.15 -23.18 -11.65
N TRP A 191 17.65 -22.01 -12.05
CA TRP A 191 17.72 -20.85 -11.17
C TRP A 191 16.40 -20.08 -11.23
N ILE A 192 15.74 -19.91 -10.09
CA ILE A 192 14.41 -19.30 -10.05
C ILE A 192 14.53 -17.79 -10.24
N LYS A 193 13.90 -17.27 -11.30
CA LYS A 193 13.70 -15.85 -11.58
C LYS A 193 12.22 -15.54 -11.34
N ALA A 194 11.85 -15.42 -10.07
CA ALA A 194 10.48 -15.19 -9.65
C ALA A 194 10.18 -13.69 -9.51
N VAL A 195 8.90 -13.36 -9.70
CA VAL A 195 8.33 -12.07 -9.30
C VAL A 195 7.11 -12.37 -8.44
N ASN A 196 7.02 -11.72 -7.30
CA ASN A 196 5.89 -11.84 -6.39
C ASN A 196 4.71 -11.05 -6.93
N LEU A 197 3.55 -11.69 -6.96
CA LEU A 197 2.30 -11.11 -7.41
C LEU A 197 1.40 -10.84 -6.22
N GLY A 198 1.21 -9.54 -5.95
CA GLY A 198 0.23 -9.05 -4.98
C GLY A 198 -1.21 -9.20 -5.47
N ALA A 199 -2.16 -8.81 -4.61
CA ALA A 199 -3.57 -9.15 -4.79
C ALA A 199 -4.46 -7.96 -5.15
N ALA A 200 -4.10 -6.74 -4.73
CA ALA A 200 -5.03 -5.60 -4.74
C ALA A 200 -4.49 -4.37 -5.49
N VAL A 201 -5.32 -3.88 -6.41
CA VAL A 201 -5.12 -2.58 -7.08
C VAL A 201 -5.63 -1.43 -6.21
N PRO A 202 -5.30 -0.16 -6.50
CA PRO A 202 -5.75 0.97 -5.69
C PRO A 202 -7.27 1.01 -5.49
N GLY A 203 -7.68 1.35 -4.26
CA GLY A 203 -9.07 1.36 -3.82
C GLY A 203 -9.65 0.01 -3.42
N LYS A 204 -8.88 -1.08 -3.53
CA LYS A 204 -9.32 -2.44 -3.21
C LYS A 204 -8.66 -2.95 -1.93
N TYR A 205 -9.40 -3.74 -1.16
CA TYR A 205 -8.81 -4.48 -0.04
C TYR A 205 -7.85 -5.56 -0.58
N PRO A 206 -6.87 -6.03 0.23
CA PRO A 206 -5.96 -7.12 -0.14
C PRO A 206 -6.67 -8.38 -0.66
N SER A 207 -7.93 -8.57 -0.30
CA SER A 207 -8.77 -9.69 -0.73
C SER A 207 -9.63 -9.44 -1.97
N GLU A 208 -9.58 -8.25 -2.55
CA GLU A 208 -10.42 -7.84 -3.69
C GLU A 208 -9.60 -7.79 -4.97
N PHE A 209 -9.49 -8.96 -5.60
CA PHE A 209 -8.67 -9.17 -6.78
C PHE A 209 -9.23 -8.56 -8.08
N PRO A 210 -8.38 -8.28 -9.08
CA PRO A 210 -8.82 -7.95 -10.43
C PRO A 210 -9.81 -8.98 -11.01
N PRO A 211 -10.97 -8.55 -11.55
CA PRO A 211 -12.06 -9.46 -11.89
C PRO A 211 -12.02 -9.99 -13.34
N ASN A 212 -10.96 -9.75 -14.12
CA ASN A 212 -10.94 -10.09 -15.55
C ASN A 212 -9.65 -10.77 -16.01
N ASP A 213 -9.79 -11.67 -16.99
CA ASP A 213 -8.69 -12.44 -17.61
C ASP A 213 -7.63 -11.53 -18.23
N SER A 214 -8.06 -10.48 -18.93
CA SER A 214 -7.16 -9.59 -19.67
C SER A 214 -6.07 -8.95 -18.80
N THR A 215 -6.34 -8.74 -17.50
CA THR A 215 -5.36 -8.18 -16.57
C THR A 215 -4.25 -9.18 -16.29
N TYR A 216 -4.61 -10.42 -15.95
CA TYR A 216 -3.64 -11.47 -15.68
C TYR A 216 -2.87 -11.89 -16.94
N GLU A 217 -3.51 -11.92 -18.11
CA GLU A 217 -2.83 -12.18 -19.39
C GLU A 217 -1.73 -11.13 -19.66
N ARG A 218 -2.04 -9.83 -19.47
CA ARG A 218 -1.05 -8.76 -19.62
C ARG A 218 0.07 -8.87 -18.60
N TRP A 219 -0.25 -9.20 -17.35
CA TRP A 219 0.73 -9.38 -16.29
C TRP A 219 1.67 -10.55 -16.56
N ILE A 220 1.15 -11.71 -16.98
CA ILE A 220 1.96 -12.87 -17.33
C ILE A 220 2.86 -12.57 -18.54
N ALA A 221 2.31 -11.90 -19.56
CA ALA A 221 3.11 -11.46 -20.71
C ALA A 221 4.23 -10.49 -20.31
N LEU A 222 3.98 -9.59 -19.36
CA LEU A 222 4.99 -8.68 -18.82
C LEU A 222 6.07 -9.44 -18.05
N LEU A 223 5.70 -10.39 -17.18
CA LEU A 223 6.65 -11.26 -16.48
C LEU A 223 7.59 -11.98 -17.45
N ALA A 224 7.02 -12.62 -18.47
CA ALA A 224 7.80 -13.30 -19.50
C ALA A 224 8.67 -12.34 -20.32
N GLY A 225 8.15 -11.16 -20.66
CA GLY A 225 8.88 -10.11 -21.37
C GLY A 225 10.05 -9.52 -20.57
N MET A 226 9.97 -9.57 -19.24
CA MET A 226 11.07 -9.24 -18.33
C MET A 226 12.10 -10.38 -18.22
N GLY A 227 11.80 -11.58 -18.71
CA GLY A 227 12.68 -12.74 -18.57
C GLY A 227 12.55 -13.47 -17.23
N ALA A 228 11.47 -13.20 -16.47
CA ALA A 228 11.11 -14.03 -15.33
C ALA A 228 10.71 -15.43 -15.84
N ASN A 229 11.07 -16.47 -15.09
CA ASN A 229 10.69 -17.86 -15.38
C ASN A 229 9.70 -18.41 -14.34
N ALA A 230 9.40 -17.64 -13.29
CA ALA A 230 8.44 -18.02 -12.26
C ALA A 230 7.60 -16.83 -11.77
N VAL A 231 6.43 -17.14 -11.22
CA VAL A 231 5.57 -16.22 -10.47
C VAL A 231 5.27 -16.84 -9.11
N ARG A 232 5.35 -16.03 -8.06
CA ARG A 232 4.95 -16.45 -6.70
C ARG A 232 3.68 -15.72 -6.29
N VAL A 233 2.73 -16.47 -5.73
CA VAL A 233 1.51 -15.95 -5.10
C VAL A 233 1.47 -16.38 -3.64
N TYR A 234 0.85 -15.59 -2.78
CA TYR A 234 0.81 -15.82 -1.33
C TYR A 234 -0.39 -16.67 -0.90
N THR A 235 -1.48 -16.49 -1.62
CA THR A 235 -2.80 -17.05 -1.34
C THR A 235 -3.47 -17.43 -2.65
N ILE A 236 -4.64 -18.05 -2.57
CA ILE A 236 -5.44 -18.41 -3.74
C ILE A 236 -5.86 -17.12 -4.47
N HIS A 237 -5.56 -17.03 -5.76
CA HIS A 237 -6.01 -15.95 -6.64
C HIS A 237 -7.34 -16.32 -7.32
N PRO A 238 -8.04 -15.41 -8.03
CA PRO A 238 -9.26 -15.77 -8.75
C PRO A 238 -9.00 -16.80 -9.86
N PRO A 239 -10.03 -17.57 -10.29
CA PRO A 239 -9.88 -18.54 -11.38
C PRO A 239 -9.25 -17.97 -12.67
N HIS A 240 -9.47 -16.69 -12.93
CA HIS A 240 -8.90 -15.93 -14.05
C HIS A 240 -7.36 -15.97 -14.09
N PHE A 241 -6.69 -15.91 -12.93
CA PHE A 241 -5.23 -16.00 -12.86
C PHE A 241 -4.72 -17.36 -13.35
N TYR A 242 -5.28 -18.45 -12.82
CA TYR A 242 -4.89 -19.81 -13.18
C TYR A 242 -5.22 -20.13 -14.65
N ALA A 243 -6.35 -19.63 -15.15
CA ALA A 243 -6.72 -19.73 -16.56
C ALA A 243 -5.73 -19.01 -17.47
N ALA A 244 -5.32 -17.79 -17.12
CA ALA A 244 -4.34 -17.03 -17.88
C ALA A 244 -2.95 -17.71 -17.85
N LEU A 245 -2.51 -18.22 -16.69
CA LEU A 245 -1.24 -18.95 -16.56
C LEU A 245 -1.22 -20.21 -17.43
N ARG A 246 -2.28 -21.01 -17.36
CA ARG A 246 -2.44 -22.21 -18.18
C ARG A 246 -2.41 -21.87 -19.67
N THR A 247 -3.17 -20.85 -20.07
CA THR A 247 -3.25 -20.41 -21.47
C THR A 247 -1.89 -19.96 -21.99
N TRP A 248 -1.15 -19.18 -21.19
CA TRP A 248 0.21 -18.76 -21.51
C TRP A 248 1.14 -19.96 -21.70
N ASN A 249 1.18 -20.89 -20.73
CA ASN A 249 2.13 -22.01 -20.75
C ASN A 249 1.84 -23.01 -21.89
N ILE A 250 0.57 -23.22 -22.26
CA ILE A 250 0.20 -24.02 -23.44
C ILE A 250 0.65 -23.32 -24.73
N GLY A 251 0.49 -22.00 -24.80
CA GLY A 251 0.94 -21.20 -25.96
C GLY A 251 2.47 -21.06 -26.07
N HIS A 252 3.21 -21.27 -24.97
CA HIS A 252 4.65 -21.04 -24.88
C HIS A 252 5.40 -22.21 -24.22
N PRO A 253 5.31 -23.44 -24.75
CA PRO A 253 5.86 -24.63 -24.10
C PRO A 253 7.38 -24.62 -23.92
N ALA A 254 8.10 -23.83 -24.73
CA ALA A 254 9.55 -23.67 -24.62
C ALA A 254 9.97 -22.72 -23.49
N ARG A 255 9.06 -21.88 -22.99
CA ARG A 255 9.33 -20.86 -21.96
C ARG A 255 8.13 -20.71 -21.02
N PRO A 256 7.74 -21.77 -20.30
CA PRO A 256 6.65 -21.69 -19.34
C PRO A 256 7.03 -20.77 -18.19
N ILE A 257 6.02 -20.14 -17.58
CA ILE A 257 6.12 -19.49 -16.29
C ILE A 257 5.71 -20.50 -15.22
N TRP A 258 6.63 -20.79 -14.31
CA TRP A 258 6.42 -21.70 -13.20
C TRP A 258 5.70 -21.01 -12.03
N LEU A 259 4.79 -21.71 -11.39
CA LEU A 259 4.07 -21.24 -10.22
C LEU A 259 4.74 -21.72 -8.94
N ILE A 260 5.03 -20.79 -8.03
CA ILE A 260 5.36 -21.09 -6.63
C ILE A 260 4.16 -20.64 -5.80
N HIS A 261 3.47 -21.59 -5.17
CA HIS A 261 2.22 -21.31 -4.49
C HIS A 261 2.40 -21.19 -2.98
N GLY A 262 2.01 -20.04 -2.43
CA GLY A 262 1.96 -19.79 -1.00
C GLY A 262 0.74 -20.43 -0.35
N VAL A 263 0.84 -20.81 0.92
CA VAL A 263 -0.33 -21.11 1.75
C VAL A 263 -0.28 -20.19 2.96
N TRP A 264 -1.07 -19.13 2.94
CA TRP A 264 -1.06 -18.11 3.99
C TRP A 264 -1.95 -18.50 5.17
N THR A 265 -1.60 -18.01 6.37
CA THR A 265 -2.44 -18.11 7.58
C THR A 265 -2.25 -16.89 8.47
N GLU A 266 -3.29 -16.57 9.25
CA GLU A 266 -3.23 -15.58 10.33
C GLU A 266 -2.29 -16.03 11.45
N LEU A 267 -1.87 -15.10 12.31
CA LEU A 267 -1.21 -15.45 13.58
C LEU A 267 -2.09 -16.41 14.41
N PRO A 268 -1.50 -17.37 15.14
CA PRO A 268 -2.26 -18.26 16.00
C PRO A 268 -2.90 -17.49 17.17
N PRO A 269 -4.07 -17.95 17.67
CA PRO A 269 -4.76 -17.27 18.74
C PRO A 269 -4.07 -17.44 20.09
N GLY A 270 -4.21 -16.46 20.97
CA GLY A 270 -3.86 -16.57 22.39
C GLY A 270 -2.80 -15.57 22.81
N ALA A 271 -3.24 -14.48 23.45
CA ALA A 271 -2.39 -13.43 23.98
C ALA A 271 -1.26 -14.02 24.85
N HIS A 272 -0.03 -14.03 24.32
CA HIS A 272 1.22 -14.44 24.98
C HIS A 272 1.47 -15.94 25.11
N GLN A 273 0.53 -16.83 24.73
CA GLN A 273 0.77 -18.28 24.69
C GLN A 273 0.81 -18.83 23.27
N GLU A 274 0.17 -18.13 22.32
CA GLU A 274 0.31 -18.34 20.88
C GLU A 274 0.03 -19.80 20.51
N LYS A 275 -1.26 -20.15 20.42
CA LYS A 275 -1.71 -21.54 20.38
C LYS A 275 -1.70 -22.10 18.95
N TYR A 276 -0.52 -22.49 18.45
CA TYR A 276 -0.37 -23.16 17.14
C TYR A 276 -1.15 -24.49 17.04
N ASP A 277 -1.47 -25.12 18.18
CA ASP A 277 -2.28 -26.35 18.25
C ASP A 277 -3.78 -26.08 18.45
N ASP A 278 -4.24 -24.82 18.38
CA ASP A 278 -5.68 -24.53 18.45
C ASP A 278 -6.38 -25.23 17.28
N ALA A 279 -7.27 -26.17 17.62
CA ALA A 279 -7.84 -27.08 16.63
C ALA A 279 -8.65 -26.34 15.54
N ARG A 280 -9.32 -25.24 15.89
CA ARG A 280 -10.11 -24.46 14.94
C ARG A 280 -9.21 -23.68 14.00
N TRP A 281 -8.22 -22.97 14.54
CA TRP A 281 -7.26 -22.22 13.73
C TRP A 281 -6.43 -23.14 12.83
N LEU A 282 -5.93 -24.26 13.36
CA LEU A 282 -5.14 -25.23 12.60
C LEU A 282 -5.95 -25.85 11.45
N GLU A 283 -7.23 -26.13 11.68
CA GLU A 283 -8.11 -26.66 10.62
C GLU A 283 -8.43 -25.62 9.53
N LEU A 284 -8.44 -24.32 9.85
CA LEU A 284 -8.52 -23.27 8.82
C LEU A 284 -7.27 -23.29 7.93
N PHE A 285 -6.08 -23.40 8.53
CA PHE A 285 -4.82 -23.45 7.79
C PHE A 285 -4.70 -24.72 6.94
N ARG A 286 -4.98 -25.90 7.52
CA ARG A 286 -5.03 -27.17 6.78
C ARG A 286 -6.14 -27.18 5.73
N GLY A 287 -7.26 -26.51 5.98
CA GLY A 287 -8.32 -26.28 4.99
C GLY A 287 -7.84 -25.47 3.80
N GLU A 288 -7.04 -24.44 4.03
CA GLU A 288 -6.42 -23.66 2.95
C GLU A 288 -5.41 -24.50 2.16
N MET A 289 -4.58 -25.31 2.83
CA MET A 289 -3.69 -26.27 2.15
C MET A 289 -4.46 -27.18 1.19
N ARG A 290 -5.56 -27.79 1.65
CA ARG A 290 -6.42 -28.66 0.82
C ARG A 290 -7.00 -27.90 -0.37
N ARG A 291 -7.51 -26.67 -0.15
CA ARG A 291 -8.05 -25.81 -1.21
C ARG A 291 -6.99 -25.45 -2.25
N VAL A 292 -5.78 -25.07 -1.82
CA VAL A 292 -4.67 -24.74 -2.72
C VAL A 292 -4.35 -25.94 -3.61
N VAL A 293 -4.21 -27.14 -3.04
CA VAL A 293 -3.95 -28.36 -3.84
C VAL A 293 -5.07 -28.55 -4.87
N SER A 294 -6.34 -28.56 -4.48
CA SER A 294 -7.45 -28.71 -5.43
C SER A 294 -7.49 -27.63 -6.52
N VAL A 295 -7.15 -26.37 -6.19
CA VAL A 295 -7.07 -25.27 -7.16
C VAL A 295 -6.02 -25.53 -8.22
N LEU A 296 -4.83 -25.99 -7.83
CA LEU A 296 -3.73 -26.26 -8.74
C LEU A 296 -4.06 -27.35 -9.76
N HIS A 297 -4.80 -28.38 -9.33
CA HIS A 297 -5.27 -29.47 -10.19
C HIS A 297 -6.55 -29.14 -10.97
N GLY A 298 -7.06 -27.90 -10.87
CA GLY A 298 -8.27 -27.47 -11.58
C GLY A 298 -9.53 -28.25 -11.16
N ASP A 299 -9.59 -28.63 -9.88
CA ASP A 299 -10.64 -29.43 -9.25
C ASP A 299 -11.16 -28.76 -7.96
N ALA A 300 -11.29 -27.43 -7.98
CA ALA A 300 -11.81 -26.67 -6.84
C ALA A 300 -13.05 -25.86 -7.20
N ALA A 301 -13.99 -25.86 -6.25
CA ALA A 301 -15.11 -24.92 -6.20
C ALA A 301 -15.08 -24.25 -4.83
N ILE A 302 -14.67 -22.98 -4.80
CA ILE A 302 -14.52 -22.23 -3.55
C ILE A 302 -15.69 -21.25 -3.44
N ARG A 303 -16.44 -21.40 -2.34
CA ARG A 303 -17.54 -20.50 -1.99
C ARG A 303 -17.00 -19.10 -1.68
N ARG A 304 -17.80 -18.08 -2.02
CA ARG A 304 -17.51 -16.70 -1.63
C ARG A 304 -17.36 -16.58 -0.12
N SER A 305 -16.24 -16.02 0.31
CA SER A 305 -16.00 -15.61 1.69
C SER A 305 -15.32 -14.24 1.65
N PRO A 306 -15.69 -13.30 2.54
CA PRO A 306 -14.92 -12.08 2.71
C PRO A 306 -13.44 -12.41 2.93
N GLY A 307 -12.54 -11.62 2.37
CA GLY A 307 -11.12 -11.87 2.54
C GLY A 307 -10.50 -12.88 1.56
N HIS A 308 -11.29 -13.61 0.77
CA HIS A 308 -10.81 -14.80 0.05
C HIS A 308 -11.26 -14.84 -1.41
N ALA A 309 -10.36 -15.29 -2.30
CA ALA A 309 -10.72 -15.60 -3.67
C ALA A 309 -11.74 -16.74 -3.73
N SER A 310 -12.61 -16.71 -4.74
CA SER A 310 -13.71 -17.67 -4.88
C SER A 310 -14.08 -17.88 -6.34
N GLY A 311 -14.83 -18.94 -6.60
CA GLY A 311 -15.25 -19.34 -7.94
C GLY A 311 -14.95 -20.80 -8.23
N VAL A 312 -15.08 -21.15 -9.51
CA VAL A 312 -14.80 -22.51 -10.00
C VAL A 312 -13.46 -22.51 -10.72
N TYR A 313 -12.53 -23.33 -10.25
CA TYR A 313 -11.18 -23.45 -10.76
C TYR A 313 -11.13 -24.68 -11.65
N ARG A 314 -11.03 -24.47 -12.97
CA ARG A 314 -10.99 -25.55 -13.98
C ARG A 314 -9.65 -25.68 -14.70
N ALA A 315 -8.78 -24.71 -14.50
CA ALA A 315 -7.46 -24.66 -15.11
C ALA A 315 -6.51 -25.51 -14.28
N ASP A 316 -6.21 -26.72 -14.77
CA ASP A 316 -5.11 -27.52 -14.23
C ASP A 316 -3.79 -26.84 -14.61
N VAL A 317 -3.15 -26.26 -13.60
CA VAL A 317 -1.82 -25.64 -13.70
C VAL A 317 -0.76 -26.50 -13.00
N SER A 318 -1.16 -27.64 -12.45
CA SER A 318 -0.29 -28.54 -11.71
C SER A 318 0.96 -28.97 -12.51
N PRO A 319 0.96 -29.13 -13.85
CA PRO A 319 2.18 -29.42 -14.62
C PRO A 319 3.22 -28.30 -14.59
N TRP A 320 2.82 -27.07 -14.25
CA TRP A 320 3.69 -25.90 -14.17
C TRP A 320 3.79 -25.32 -12.75
N THR A 321 3.40 -26.07 -11.73
CA THR A 321 3.61 -25.68 -10.33
C THR A 321 4.89 -26.30 -9.81
N MET A 322 5.86 -25.44 -9.47
CA MET A 322 7.19 -25.83 -9.02
C MET A 322 7.21 -26.23 -7.54
N ALA A 323 6.60 -25.45 -6.66
CA ALA A 323 6.80 -25.60 -5.23
C ALA A 323 5.67 -25.00 -4.38
N TYR A 324 5.62 -25.43 -3.12
CA TYR A 324 4.81 -24.82 -2.07
C TYR A 324 5.68 -24.07 -1.05
N ILE A 325 5.23 -22.91 -0.61
CA ILE A 325 5.80 -22.19 0.54
C ILE A 325 4.66 -21.91 1.53
N ILE A 326 4.69 -22.54 2.71
CA ILE A 326 3.61 -22.40 3.69
C ILE A 326 3.92 -21.34 4.75
N GLY A 327 2.87 -20.72 5.29
CA GLY A 327 2.96 -19.76 6.38
C GLY A 327 3.21 -18.33 5.91
N ARG A 328 3.66 -17.52 6.86
CA ARG A 328 3.89 -16.08 6.75
C ARG A 328 5.24 -15.73 7.37
N GLU A 329 5.64 -14.47 7.29
CA GLU A 329 6.68 -13.95 8.19
C GLU A 329 6.16 -14.08 9.64
N TRP A 330 6.71 -15.06 10.35
CA TRP A 330 6.31 -15.37 11.73
C TRP A 330 6.92 -14.35 12.68
N GLU A 331 6.11 -13.82 13.60
CA GLU A 331 6.59 -12.85 14.57
C GLU A 331 7.47 -13.52 15.64
N PRO A 332 8.68 -13.00 15.95
CA PRO A 332 9.59 -13.61 16.92
C PRO A 332 8.96 -13.87 18.28
N TYR A 333 8.14 -12.94 18.78
CA TYR A 333 7.45 -13.12 20.05
C TYR A 333 6.50 -14.32 20.04
N SER A 334 5.87 -14.61 18.89
CA SER A 334 4.94 -15.72 18.75
C SER A 334 5.66 -17.07 18.81
N VAL A 335 6.81 -17.15 18.14
CA VAL A 335 7.68 -18.32 18.14
C VAL A 335 8.27 -18.59 19.53
N VAL A 336 8.77 -17.56 20.20
CA VAL A 336 9.32 -17.66 21.56
C VAL A 336 8.26 -18.17 22.54
N ALA A 337 7.05 -17.61 22.51
CA ALA A 337 5.95 -18.01 23.40
C ALA A 337 5.54 -19.48 23.21
N TYR A 338 5.39 -19.93 21.96
CA TYR A 338 5.01 -21.32 21.69
C TYR A 338 6.11 -22.31 22.08
N ASN A 339 7.37 -22.00 21.76
CA ASN A 339 8.51 -22.83 22.15
C ASN A 339 8.61 -22.98 23.68
N ALA A 340 8.43 -21.87 24.43
CA ALA A 340 8.46 -21.89 25.89
C ALA A 340 7.36 -22.77 26.50
N SER A 341 6.21 -22.89 25.83
CA SER A 341 5.10 -23.72 26.31
C SER A 341 5.18 -25.19 25.88
N ARG A 342 6.09 -25.56 24.96
CA ARG A 342 6.36 -26.95 24.54
C ARG A 342 7.86 -27.26 24.41
N PRO A 343 8.67 -27.10 25.47
CA PRO A 343 10.13 -27.25 25.39
C PRO A 343 10.56 -28.67 24.96
N ASN A 344 9.72 -29.68 25.17
CA ASN A 344 10.03 -31.07 24.85
C ASN A 344 9.67 -31.48 23.40
N ARG A 345 8.99 -30.61 22.64
CA ARG A 345 8.62 -30.89 21.24
C ARG A 345 9.80 -30.52 20.33
N THR A 346 10.78 -31.41 20.22
CA THR A 346 12.04 -31.15 19.48
C THR A 346 12.22 -32.00 18.22
N SER A 347 11.22 -32.83 17.89
CA SER A 347 11.28 -33.74 16.76
C SER A 347 9.89 -33.97 16.15
N PHE A 348 9.88 -34.37 14.87
CA PHE A 348 8.69 -34.79 14.14
C PHE A 348 9.06 -35.95 13.21
N ARG A 349 8.17 -36.93 13.06
CA ARG A 349 8.35 -38.07 12.15
C ARG A 349 7.06 -38.30 11.37
N GLY A 350 7.00 -37.74 10.18
CA GLY A 350 5.93 -37.96 9.20
C GLY A 350 6.28 -39.04 8.19
N LYS A 351 5.45 -39.16 7.16
CA LYS A 351 5.64 -40.13 6.07
C LYS A 351 6.68 -39.63 5.06
N TYR A 352 6.63 -38.34 4.75
CA TYR A 352 7.43 -37.67 3.72
C TYR A 352 8.53 -36.80 4.31
N LEU A 353 8.32 -36.26 5.52
CA LEU A 353 9.26 -35.39 6.22
C LEU A 353 9.57 -35.88 7.63
N THR A 354 10.79 -35.59 8.07
CA THR A 354 11.23 -35.77 9.46
C THR A 354 11.97 -34.54 9.94
N LEU A 355 11.97 -34.34 11.25
CA LEU A 355 12.76 -33.30 11.91
C LEU A 355 13.33 -33.86 13.22
N GLN A 356 14.60 -33.57 13.49
CA GLN A 356 15.29 -33.94 14.73
C GLN A 356 16.12 -32.77 15.24
N GLY A 357 16.20 -32.61 16.57
CA GLY A 357 17.03 -31.59 17.21
C GLY A 357 16.55 -30.16 16.97
N GLY A 358 15.25 -29.96 16.75
CA GLY A 358 14.66 -28.64 16.58
C GLY A 358 13.90 -28.13 17.82
N ASN A 359 13.13 -27.07 17.62
CA ASN A 359 12.21 -26.49 18.58
C ASN A 359 10.75 -26.81 18.23
N ALA A 360 9.80 -26.38 19.08
CA ALA A 360 8.39 -26.74 18.96
C ALA A 360 7.76 -26.20 17.67
N VAL A 361 8.06 -24.95 17.28
CA VAL A 361 7.58 -24.38 16.03
C VAL A 361 8.21 -25.08 14.82
N GLU A 362 9.50 -25.36 14.84
CA GLU A 362 10.17 -26.11 13.75
C GLU A 362 9.53 -27.49 13.55
N ALA A 363 9.29 -28.24 14.64
CA ALA A 363 8.59 -29.53 14.59
C ALA A 363 7.14 -29.41 14.11
N TRP A 364 6.44 -28.33 14.47
CA TRP A 364 5.09 -28.04 13.99
C TRP A 364 5.06 -27.67 12.50
N LEU A 365 6.03 -26.90 12.02
CA LEU A 365 6.18 -26.55 10.59
C LEU A 365 6.47 -27.79 9.74
N ALA A 366 7.34 -28.68 10.22
CA ALA A 366 7.62 -29.95 9.56
C ALA A 366 6.36 -30.83 9.48
N GLU A 367 5.54 -30.87 10.53
CA GLU A 367 4.23 -31.54 10.52
C GLU A 367 3.28 -30.94 9.48
N GLN A 368 3.21 -29.61 9.38
CA GLN A 368 2.32 -28.96 8.43
C GLN A 368 2.77 -29.13 6.98
N CYS A 369 4.08 -29.13 6.71
CA CYS A 369 4.62 -29.46 5.40
C CYS A 369 4.30 -30.92 5.02
N ASP A 370 4.48 -31.87 5.96
CA ASP A 370 4.16 -33.28 5.73
C ASP A 370 2.67 -33.50 5.48
N TYR A 371 1.82 -32.74 6.18
CA TYR A 371 0.37 -32.75 5.97
C TYR A 371 -0.01 -32.33 4.54
N LEU A 372 0.51 -31.20 4.05
CA LEU A 372 0.24 -30.71 2.69
C LEU A 372 0.68 -31.73 1.63
N VAL A 373 1.91 -32.24 1.75
CA VAL A 373 2.45 -33.26 0.84
C VAL A 373 1.62 -34.54 0.90
N SER A 374 1.23 -34.97 2.10
CA SER A 374 0.40 -36.16 2.29
C SER A 374 -0.93 -36.03 1.60
N HIS A 375 -1.58 -34.88 1.70
CA HIS A 375 -2.86 -34.62 1.05
C HIS A 375 -2.74 -34.69 -0.48
N GLU A 376 -1.77 -34.00 -1.08
CA GLU A 376 -1.58 -34.04 -2.53
C GLU A 376 -1.24 -35.44 -3.04
N MET A 377 -0.42 -36.19 -2.30
CA MET A 377 -0.10 -37.58 -2.63
C MET A 377 -1.30 -38.51 -2.58
N GLN A 378 -2.19 -38.32 -1.60
CA GLN A 378 -3.40 -39.13 -1.44
C GLN A 378 -4.38 -38.85 -2.59
N GLU A 379 -4.70 -37.59 -2.83
CA GLU A 379 -5.75 -37.19 -3.78
C GLU A 379 -5.28 -37.25 -5.25
N TYR A 380 -4.05 -36.84 -5.54
CA TYR A 380 -3.59 -36.61 -6.91
C TYR A 380 -2.33 -37.40 -7.29
N ASN A 381 -1.75 -38.18 -6.37
CA ASN A 381 -0.48 -38.91 -6.58
C ASN A 381 0.62 -38.01 -7.16
N ALA A 382 0.78 -36.80 -6.61
CA ALA A 382 1.76 -35.83 -7.05
C ALA A 382 2.63 -35.35 -5.87
N GLN A 383 3.84 -34.91 -6.18
CA GLN A 383 4.77 -34.29 -5.22
C GLN A 383 5.48 -33.10 -5.83
N ARG A 384 5.75 -32.11 -4.98
CA ARG A 384 6.53 -30.90 -5.31
C ARG A 384 7.38 -30.50 -4.10
N PRO A 385 8.52 -29.84 -4.32
CA PRO A 385 9.30 -29.21 -3.27
C PRO A 385 8.43 -28.39 -2.32
N VAL A 386 8.71 -28.49 -1.02
CA VAL A 386 8.01 -27.73 0.02
C VAL A 386 9.00 -26.98 0.90
N ALA A 387 8.61 -25.78 1.29
CA ALA A 387 9.28 -24.95 2.30
C ALA A 387 8.23 -24.26 3.18
N TYR A 388 8.70 -23.62 4.25
CA TYR A 388 7.93 -22.64 4.99
C TYR A 388 8.59 -21.26 4.84
N THR A 389 7.79 -20.20 4.99
CA THR A 389 8.28 -18.82 4.99
C THR A 389 9.16 -18.57 6.21
N ASN A 390 10.38 -18.09 5.98
CA ASN A 390 11.27 -17.57 7.01
C ASN A 390 11.77 -16.16 6.64
N TRP A 391 12.36 -15.45 7.58
CA TRP A 391 12.88 -14.10 7.39
C TRP A 391 13.99 -13.80 8.42
N PRO A 392 14.88 -12.80 8.20
CA PRO A 392 16.11 -12.64 8.96
C PRO A 392 15.95 -12.45 10.48
N THR A 393 14.77 -12.03 10.98
CA THR A 393 14.54 -11.93 12.44
C THR A 393 14.50 -13.30 13.14
N LEU A 394 14.28 -14.37 12.37
CA LEU A 394 14.17 -15.77 12.79
C LEU A 394 15.14 -16.67 12.01
N ASP A 395 16.15 -16.10 11.34
CA ASP A 395 17.15 -16.93 10.68
C ASP A 395 17.97 -17.75 11.71
N PRO A 396 18.64 -18.83 11.27
CA PRO A 396 19.36 -19.69 12.20
C PRO A 396 20.77 -19.17 12.56
N LEU A 397 21.16 -17.98 12.08
CA LEU A 397 22.46 -17.39 12.37
C LEU A 397 22.40 -16.61 13.69
N VAL A 398 23.56 -16.37 14.30
CA VAL A 398 23.69 -15.57 15.52
C VAL A 398 24.38 -14.26 15.18
N HIS A 399 23.74 -13.14 15.50
CA HIS A 399 24.17 -11.80 15.08
C HIS A 399 24.69 -10.98 16.26
N LEU A 400 26.02 -10.77 16.34
CA LEU A 400 26.64 -10.09 17.50
C LEU A 400 26.04 -8.70 17.78
N THR A 401 25.59 -8.01 16.73
CA THR A 401 25.03 -6.66 16.80
C THR A 401 23.56 -6.59 17.22
N GLU A 402 22.90 -7.73 17.38
CA GLU A 402 21.46 -7.83 17.66
C GLU A 402 21.21 -8.31 19.09
N THR A 403 21.12 -7.41 20.07
CA THR A 403 20.69 -7.76 21.44
C THR A 403 19.20 -7.99 21.54
N THR A 404 18.78 -8.93 22.39
CA THR A 404 17.39 -8.96 22.87
C THR A 404 17.12 -7.76 23.79
N LYS A 405 15.86 -7.38 23.98
CA LYS A 405 15.44 -6.30 24.89
C LYS A 405 15.93 -6.51 26.32
N ALA A 406 15.92 -7.74 26.81
CA ALA A 406 16.45 -8.06 28.14
C ALA A 406 17.96 -7.81 28.24
N GLN A 407 18.73 -8.20 27.22
CA GLN A 407 20.17 -7.94 27.13
C GLN A 407 20.46 -6.44 27.02
N GLU A 408 19.75 -5.74 26.13
CA GLU A 408 19.90 -4.29 25.94
C GLU A 408 19.62 -3.52 27.23
N LEU A 409 18.53 -3.83 27.95
CA LEU A 409 18.21 -3.22 29.24
C LEU A 409 19.26 -3.50 30.32
N ALA A 410 19.83 -4.71 30.35
CA ALA A 410 20.91 -5.04 31.28
C ALA A 410 22.17 -4.21 30.99
N LEU A 411 22.54 -4.07 29.71
CA LEU A 411 23.68 -3.27 29.28
C LEU A 411 23.48 -1.77 29.58
N LEU A 412 22.27 -1.24 29.34
CA LEU A 412 21.94 0.16 29.66
C LEU A 412 22.06 0.44 31.17
N ARG A 413 21.50 -0.45 32.01
CA ARG A 413 21.61 -0.34 33.48
C ARG A 413 23.06 -0.38 33.95
N ALA A 414 23.86 -1.28 33.40
CA ALA A 414 25.28 -1.38 33.73
C ALA A 414 26.07 -0.11 33.38
N ARG A 415 25.59 0.67 32.42
CA ARG A 415 26.17 1.96 31.98
C ARG A 415 25.60 3.17 32.69
N GLY A 416 24.59 3.01 33.55
CA GLY A 416 23.85 4.13 34.14
C GLY A 416 23.01 4.92 33.13
N GLU A 417 22.70 4.34 31.97
CA GLU A 417 21.89 4.96 30.92
C GLU A 417 20.39 4.67 31.11
N THR A 418 19.56 5.70 30.96
CA THR A 418 18.10 5.57 31.01
C THR A 418 17.47 5.98 29.69
N ILE A 419 16.83 5.04 28.99
CA ILE A 419 16.05 5.35 27.77
C ILE A 419 14.62 5.74 28.18
N VAL A 420 14.09 6.80 27.56
CA VAL A 420 12.79 7.39 27.92
C VAL A 420 11.63 6.59 27.34
N GLU A 421 11.78 6.12 26.11
CA GLU A 421 10.78 5.30 25.42
C GLU A 421 11.46 4.06 24.81
N ILE A 422 11.01 2.85 25.14
CA ILE A 422 11.61 1.64 24.57
C ILE A 422 10.94 1.35 23.22
N SER A 423 11.75 1.04 22.20
CA SER A 423 11.29 0.62 20.88
C SER A 423 10.23 -0.49 20.96
N LYS A 424 9.24 -0.41 20.06
CA LYS A 424 8.22 -1.46 19.84
C LYS A 424 8.69 -2.56 18.87
N GLU A 425 9.96 -2.53 18.45
CA GLU A 425 10.57 -3.53 17.57
C GLU A 425 10.56 -4.94 18.20
N TYR A 426 10.56 -5.97 17.36
CA TYR A 426 10.70 -7.35 17.80
C TYR A 426 12.07 -7.62 18.43
N ASP A 427 12.13 -8.64 19.29
CA ASP A 427 13.40 -9.25 19.69
C ASP A 427 13.92 -10.11 18.54
N ASN A 428 14.53 -9.46 17.55
CA ASN A 428 15.20 -10.15 16.44
C ASN A 428 16.34 -11.01 17.00
N ASP A 429 16.60 -12.17 16.38
CA ASP A 429 17.69 -13.08 16.80
C ASP A 429 17.55 -13.57 18.27
N ALA A 430 16.32 -13.63 18.80
CA ALA A 430 16.02 -14.29 20.07
C ALA A 430 15.81 -15.80 19.93
N VAL A 431 15.41 -16.25 18.74
CA VAL A 431 15.17 -17.65 18.39
C VAL A 431 15.32 -17.81 16.88
N GLY A 432 15.85 -18.95 16.44
CA GLY A 432 15.97 -19.29 15.02
C GLY A 432 14.97 -20.38 14.59
N LEU A 433 14.52 -20.29 13.34
CA LEU A 433 13.85 -21.35 12.61
C LEU A 433 14.80 -21.89 11.53
N ASP A 434 15.32 -23.09 11.74
CA ASP A 434 16.32 -23.70 10.87
C ASP A 434 15.71 -24.73 9.94
N ALA A 435 15.54 -24.35 8.66
CA ALA A 435 15.00 -25.23 7.63
C ALA A 435 15.88 -26.48 7.41
N LEU A 436 17.19 -26.41 7.69
CA LEU A 436 18.13 -27.52 7.50
C LEU A 436 17.80 -28.74 8.38
N LYS A 437 17.09 -28.52 9.49
CA LYS A 437 16.67 -29.60 10.41
C LYS A 437 15.53 -30.44 9.84
N MET A 438 14.79 -29.93 8.87
CA MET A 438 13.73 -30.66 8.16
C MET A 438 14.35 -31.48 7.02
N ARG A 439 14.07 -32.79 7.00
CA ARG A 439 14.63 -33.73 6.02
C ARG A 439 13.55 -34.54 5.32
N ALA A 440 13.68 -34.69 4.02
CA ALA A 440 12.85 -35.57 3.22
C ALA A 440 13.17 -37.05 3.48
N THR A 441 12.14 -37.89 3.52
CA THR A 441 12.30 -39.36 3.53
C THR A 441 12.47 -39.87 2.11
N ALA A 442 12.83 -41.15 1.96
CA ALA A 442 12.88 -41.80 0.64
C ALA A 442 11.54 -41.79 -0.11
N ALA A 443 10.41 -41.61 0.59
CA ALA A 443 9.09 -41.51 -0.01
C ALA A 443 8.81 -40.12 -0.63
N PHE A 444 9.70 -39.15 -0.43
CA PHE A 444 9.54 -37.77 -0.88
C PHE A 444 10.72 -37.25 -1.73
N PRO A 445 10.94 -37.84 -2.94
CA PRO A 445 12.02 -37.41 -3.83
C PRO A 445 11.92 -35.96 -4.32
N ALA A 446 10.76 -35.29 -4.19
CA ALA A 446 10.62 -33.87 -4.50
C ALA A 446 11.44 -32.99 -3.53
N GLY A 447 11.53 -33.38 -2.26
CA GLY A 447 12.43 -32.80 -1.27
C GLY A 447 12.04 -31.42 -0.71
N VAL A 448 12.96 -30.82 0.04
CA VAL A 448 12.74 -29.59 0.84
C VAL A 448 13.81 -28.53 0.56
N PHE A 449 13.40 -27.27 0.58
CA PHE A 449 14.29 -26.12 0.39
C PHE A 449 14.05 -25.07 1.48
N ALA A 450 14.99 -24.15 1.64
CA ALA A 450 14.86 -23.04 2.56
C ALA A 450 14.35 -21.80 1.81
N SER A 451 13.36 -21.10 2.38
CA SER A 451 12.72 -19.93 1.78
C SER A 451 12.88 -18.72 2.71
N TYR A 452 13.47 -17.65 2.22
CA TYR A 452 13.69 -16.43 3.01
C TYR A 452 13.12 -15.18 2.33
N HIS A 453 12.40 -14.38 3.09
CA HIS A 453 12.11 -12.99 2.76
C HIS A 453 13.27 -12.14 3.28
N ALA A 454 14.26 -11.84 2.45
CA ALA A 454 15.50 -11.19 2.87
C ALA A 454 15.66 -9.87 2.14
N TYR A 455 15.34 -8.78 2.82
CA TYR A 455 15.52 -7.41 2.34
C TYR A 455 16.90 -6.86 2.76
N PRO A 456 17.54 -5.98 1.99
CA PRO A 456 18.94 -5.59 2.25
C PRO A 456 19.15 -4.66 3.45
N TYR A 457 18.06 -4.16 4.03
CA TYR A 457 18.08 -3.08 5.02
C TYR A 457 17.66 -3.51 6.43
N TYR A 458 16.84 -4.55 6.62
CA TYR A 458 16.31 -4.92 7.95
C TYR A 458 16.50 -6.41 8.22
N PRO A 459 16.87 -6.83 9.46
CA PRO A 459 17.14 -6.03 10.67
C PRO A 459 18.44 -5.21 10.64
N ASP A 460 18.67 -4.44 11.71
CA ASP A 460 19.82 -3.55 11.85
C ASP A 460 21.17 -4.29 11.73
N PHE A 461 21.25 -5.59 12.05
CA PHE A 461 22.49 -6.36 11.85
C PHE A 461 22.96 -6.38 10.39
N LEU A 462 22.05 -6.32 9.40
CA LEU A 462 22.44 -6.20 7.98
C LEU A 462 23.21 -4.92 7.70
N ARG A 463 22.96 -3.87 8.49
CA ARG A 463 23.64 -2.59 8.37
C ARG A 463 24.95 -2.57 9.15
N VAL A 464 24.92 -3.04 10.40
CA VAL A 464 26.00 -2.76 11.37
C VAL A 464 26.95 -3.92 11.63
N ASP A 465 26.66 -5.13 11.15
CA ASP A 465 27.56 -6.26 11.37
C ASP A 465 28.95 -5.99 10.72
N PRO A 466 30.05 -6.09 11.50
CA PRO A 466 31.39 -5.78 11.00
C PRO A 466 31.88 -6.80 9.97
N GLY A 467 31.41 -8.04 10.00
CA GLY A 467 31.67 -9.05 8.97
C GLY A 467 31.00 -8.67 7.65
N TYR A 468 29.72 -8.29 7.69
CA TYR A 468 28.97 -7.88 6.50
C TYR A 468 29.52 -6.59 5.90
N SER A 469 29.94 -5.62 6.71
CA SER A 469 30.57 -4.37 6.22
C SER A 469 31.84 -4.58 5.38
N LYS A 470 32.56 -5.68 5.63
CA LYS A 470 33.78 -6.06 4.90
C LYS A 470 33.49 -6.92 3.67
N ALA A 471 32.27 -7.43 3.53
CA ALA A 471 31.91 -8.29 2.41
C ALA A 471 31.95 -7.54 1.08
N ARG A 472 32.32 -8.27 0.03
CA ARG A 472 32.40 -7.79 -1.35
C ARG A 472 31.76 -8.84 -2.24
N SER A 473 30.76 -8.43 -3.03
CA SER A 473 30.28 -9.23 -4.16
C SER A 473 31.14 -8.94 -5.40
N PRO A 474 30.95 -9.67 -6.52
CA PRO A 474 31.70 -9.43 -7.76
C PRO A 474 31.62 -7.98 -8.27
N GLU A 475 30.57 -7.23 -7.92
CA GLU A 475 30.37 -5.84 -8.33
C GLU A 475 30.71 -4.82 -7.21
N GLY A 476 31.36 -5.22 -6.12
CA GLY A 476 31.86 -4.32 -5.05
C GLY A 476 31.25 -4.54 -3.66
N PRO A 477 31.36 -3.55 -2.75
CA PRO A 477 30.81 -3.63 -1.39
C PRO A 477 29.33 -4.01 -1.34
N SER A 478 28.98 -4.98 -0.49
CA SER A 478 27.61 -5.41 -0.29
C SER A 478 27.47 -6.14 1.05
N ASN A 479 26.85 -5.47 2.03
CA ASN A 479 26.52 -6.11 3.30
C ASN A 479 25.52 -7.25 3.10
N TYR A 480 24.53 -7.00 2.23
CA TYR A 480 23.50 -7.98 1.89
C TYR A 480 24.11 -9.27 1.32
N PHE A 481 25.09 -9.16 0.41
CA PHE A 481 25.84 -10.33 -0.07
C PHE A 481 26.58 -11.07 1.04
N GLY A 482 27.17 -10.35 2.01
CA GLY A 482 27.81 -10.95 3.18
C GLY A 482 26.85 -11.82 3.97
N TYR A 483 25.67 -11.29 4.27
CA TYR A 483 24.59 -12.04 4.93
C TYR A 483 24.15 -13.26 4.10
N LEU A 484 23.87 -13.06 2.81
CA LEU A 484 23.41 -14.14 1.94
C LEU A 484 24.43 -15.28 1.84
N ARG A 485 25.73 -14.96 1.78
CA ARG A 485 26.79 -15.96 1.73
C ARG A 485 26.78 -16.81 3.01
N ASP A 486 26.67 -16.17 4.17
CA ASP A 486 26.70 -16.88 5.45
C ASP A 486 25.41 -17.71 5.64
N LEU A 487 24.25 -17.18 5.22
CA LEU A 487 22.98 -17.90 5.20
C LEU A 487 23.04 -19.12 4.27
N VAL A 488 23.55 -18.96 3.05
CA VAL A 488 23.70 -20.06 2.09
C VAL A 488 24.72 -21.08 2.59
N ALA A 489 25.82 -20.64 3.22
CA ALA A 489 26.82 -21.52 3.80
C ALA A 489 26.24 -22.38 4.94
N HIS A 490 25.39 -21.81 5.80
CA HIS A 490 24.69 -22.54 6.86
C HIS A 490 23.87 -23.72 6.31
N HIS A 491 23.16 -23.51 5.20
CA HIS A 491 22.28 -24.53 4.61
C HIS A 491 23.00 -25.61 3.79
N GLY A 492 24.31 -25.46 3.54
CA GLY A 492 25.13 -26.49 2.87
C GLY A 492 24.64 -26.84 1.46
N GLU A 493 24.18 -28.08 1.28
CA GLU A 493 23.64 -28.57 -0.01
C GLU A 493 22.14 -28.27 -0.21
N MET A 494 21.42 -27.85 0.83
CA MET A 494 19.99 -27.52 0.71
C MET A 494 19.82 -26.27 -0.16
N PRO A 495 18.92 -26.28 -1.16
CA PRO A 495 18.63 -25.08 -1.94
C PRO A 495 18.08 -23.96 -1.04
N VAL A 496 18.66 -22.77 -1.14
CA VAL A 496 18.18 -21.55 -0.49
C VAL A 496 17.56 -20.65 -1.54
N VAL A 497 16.27 -20.36 -1.42
CA VAL A 497 15.55 -19.44 -2.30
C VAL A 497 15.28 -18.17 -1.51
N ILE A 498 15.77 -17.04 -2.00
CA ILE A 498 15.36 -15.74 -1.50
C ILE A 498 14.01 -15.43 -2.14
N SER A 499 12.93 -15.90 -1.52
CA SER A 499 11.59 -15.84 -2.10
C SER A 499 11.02 -14.42 -2.14
N GLU A 500 11.59 -13.50 -1.35
CA GLU A 500 11.32 -12.07 -1.43
C GLU A 500 12.59 -11.25 -1.20
N TYR A 501 12.79 -10.26 -2.06
CA TYR A 501 13.76 -9.18 -1.91
C TYR A 501 13.30 -7.97 -2.73
N GLY A 502 13.87 -6.81 -2.44
CA GLY A 502 13.72 -5.61 -3.24
C GLY A 502 13.98 -4.35 -2.41
N VAL A 503 13.97 -3.20 -3.06
CA VAL A 503 13.87 -1.90 -2.41
C VAL A 503 12.77 -1.07 -3.07
N PRO A 504 12.04 -0.23 -2.33
CA PRO A 504 10.94 0.54 -2.92
C PRO A 504 11.37 1.92 -3.42
N SER A 505 10.67 2.41 -4.44
CA SER A 505 10.78 3.80 -4.91
C SER A 505 9.84 4.70 -4.11
N SER A 506 10.30 5.35 -3.05
CA SER A 506 9.44 6.22 -2.23
C SER A 506 10.17 7.49 -1.79
N ARG A 507 9.39 8.50 -1.42
CA ARG A 507 9.91 9.74 -0.83
C ARG A 507 10.30 9.54 0.63
N GLY A 508 9.55 8.73 1.39
CA GLY A 508 9.85 8.39 2.77
C GLY A 508 10.87 7.27 2.89
N ILE A 509 11.66 7.30 3.97
CA ILE A 509 12.67 6.29 4.31
C ILE A 509 12.25 5.60 5.60
N GLY A 510 11.99 4.29 5.51
CA GLY A 510 11.71 3.42 6.65
C GLY A 510 12.98 2.97 7.38
N HIS A 511 14.07 2.73 6.64
CA HIS A 511 15.33 2.24 7.18
C HIS A 511 16.50 2.57 6.25
N PHE A 512 17.63 3.00 6.81
CA PHE A 512 18.87 3.24 6.05
C PHE A 512 19.75 2.01 5.96
N GLN A 513 20.49 1.94 4.87
CA GLN A 513 21.38 0.85 4.50
C GLN A 513 22.71 1.44 3.96
N PRO A 514 23.89 0.87 4.28
CA PRO A 514 25.18 1.54 4.01
C PRO A 514 25.52 1.77 2.53
N GLN A 515 25.03 0.92 1.64
CA GLN A 515 25.20 1.03 0.19
C GLN A 515 24.10 1.87 -0.48
N GLY A 516 23.17 2.43 0.30
CA GLY A 516 22.05 3.22 -0.21
C GLY A 516 20.85 2.40 -0.67
N TRP A 517 20.85 1.07 -0.45
CA TRP A 517 19.70 0.20 -0.72
C TRP A 517 18.70 0.26 0.44
N ASN A 518 18.25 1.48 0.70
CA ASN A 518 17.39 1.83 1.82
C ASN A 518 15.98 1.24 1.63
N HIS A 519 15.25 1.13 2.74
CA HIS A 519 13.80 0.94 2.69
C HIS A 519 13.14 2.27 2.29
N GLY A 520 13.20 2.61 1.00
CA GLY A 520 12.68 3.86 0.46
C GLY A 520 13.71 4.97 0.32
N GLY A 521 13.27 6.19 0.01
CA GLY A 521 14.15 7.33 -0.31
C GLY A 521 14.89 7.18 -1.63
N LEU A 522 14.33 6.43 -2.57
CA LEU A 522 14.90 6.12 -3.86
C LEU A 522 13.95 6.59 -4.97
N SER A 523 14.52 7.23 -5.99
CA SER A 523 13.83 7.40 -7.27
C SER A 523 13.60 6.04 -7.93
N GLU A 524 12.72 6.00 -8.92
CA GLU A 524 12.44 4.75 -9.65
C GLU A 524 13.66 4.23 -10.43
N GLU A 525 14.52 5.14 -10.91
CA GLU A 525 15.80 4.76 -11.50
C GLU A 525 16.78 4.18 -10.47
N GLN A 526 16.82 4.75 -9.27
CA GLN A 526 17.66 4.22 -8.18
C GLN A 526 17.15 2.85 -7.69
N GLN A 527 15.83 2.68 -7.56
CA GLN A 527 15.22 1.37 -7.31
C GLN A 527 15.64 0.37 -8.40
N ALA A 528 15.51 0.74 -9.68
CA ALA A 528 15.85 -0.12 -10.80
C ALA A 528 17.31 -0.59 -10.77
N VAL A 529 18.25 0.31 -10.44
CA VAL A 529 19.67 -0.01 -10.30
C VAL A 529 19.92 -0.92 -9.09
N ALA A 530 19.31 -0.62 -7.95
CA ALA A 530 19.46 -1.36 -6.71
C ALA A 530 18.93 -2.80 -6.85
N ASP A 531 17.69 -2.99 -7.28
CA ASP A 531 17.08 -4.32 -7.41
C ASP A 531 17.83 -5.21 -8.39
N ALA A 532 18.24 -4.66 -9.53
CA ALA A 532 19.05 -5.40 -10.48
C ALA A 532 20.39 -5.86 -9.86
N ARG A 533 21.01 -5.03 -9.02
CA ARG A 533 22.22 -5.38 -8.28
C ARG A 533 21.94 -6.45 -7.22
N LEU A 534 20.86 -6.33 -6.45
CA LEU A 534 20.45 -7.32 -5.45
C LEU A 534 20.24 -8.70 -6.09
N THR A 535 19.58 -8.78 -7.26
CA THR A 535 19.40 -10.05 -8.00
C THR A 535 20.74 -10.74 -8.29
N ARG A 536 21.75 -9.96 -8.72
CA ARG A 536 23.07 -10.49 -9.07
C ARG A 536 23.86 -10.87 -7.84
N ASP A 537 23.71 -10.15 -6.73
CA ASP A 537 24.28 -10.53 -5.43
C ASP A 537 23.65 -11.85 -4.92
N ILE A 538 22.34 -12.04 -5.06
CA ILE A 538 21.66 -13.31 -4.72
C ILE A 538 22.17 -14.45 -5.61
N TYR A 539 22.32 -14.22 -6.91
CA TYR A 539 22.91 -15.22 -7.80
C TYR A 539 24.36 -15.53 -7.42
N ALA A 540 25.16 -14.53 -7.09
CA ALA A 540 26.56 -14.69 -6.73
C ALA A 540 26.76 -15.38 -5.37
N SER A 541 25.82 -15.26 -4.42
CA SER A 541 25.91 -15.93 -3.11
C SER A 541 25.77 -17.45 -3.22
N GLY A 542 25.28 -17.92 -4.37
CA GLY A 542 25.00 -19.34 -4.63
C GLY A 542 23.65 -19.79 -4.10
N ALA A 543 22.71 -18.86 -3.90
CA ALA A 543 21.30 -19.16 -3.71
C ALA A 543 20.69 -19.79 -4.97
N ALA A 544 19.66 -20.62 -4.79
CA ALA A 544 18.95 -21.35 -5.83
C ALA A 544 17.97 -20.48 -6.63
N GLY A 545 17.68 -19.27 -6.16
CA GLY A 545 16.70 -18.42 -6.81
C GLY A 545 16.40 -17.13 -6.05
N ALA A 546 15.71 -16.22 -6.74
CA ALA A 546 15.30 -14.92 -6.24
C ALA A 546 13.86 -14.59 -6.66
N GLY A 547 13.06 -14.08 -5.72
CA GLY A 547 11.71 -13.56 -5.94
C GLY A 547 11.65 -12.05 -5.76
N LEU A 548 11.57 -11.30 -6.84
CA LEU A 548 11.47 -9.83 -6.78
C LEU A 548 10.12 -9.44 -6.19
N PHE A 549 10.13 -8.65 -5.13
CA PHE A 549 8.94 -8.01 -4.58
C PHE A 549 8.85 -6.57 -5.15
N SER A 550 7.85 -6.24 -5.98
CA SER A 550 6.73 -7.07 -6.48
C SER A 550 6.29 -6.65 -7.89
N LEU A 551 5.25 -7.26 -8.47
CA LEU A 551 4.76 -6.85 -9.79
C LEU A 551 4.12 -5.45 -9.81
N ILE A 552 3.36 -5.09 -8.78
CA ILE A 552 2.57 -3.85 -8.72
C ILE A 552 2.79 -3.11 -7.41
N ASP A 553 2.72 -1.77 -7.47
CA ASP A 553 2.58 -0.95 -6.27
C ASP A 553 1.24 -1.24 -5.56
N GLU A 554 1.23 -1.26 -4.22
CA GLU A 554 0.11 -1.71 -3.41
C GLU A 554 -0.23 -0.69 -2.30
N TRP A 555 -1.23 0.16 -2.54
CA TRP A 555 -1.55 1.31 -1.68
C TRP A 555 -2.06 0.97 -0.27
N PHE A 556 -2.45 -0.28 -0.01
CA PHE A 556 -2.98 -0.65 1.30
C PHE A 556 -1.89 -0.92 2.34
N LYS A 557 -0.64 -1.09 1.89
CA LYS A 557 0.47 -1.46 2.76
C LYS A 557 0.90 -0.29 3.65
N LYS A 558 1.55 -0.65 4.76
CA LYS A 558 2.00 0.30 5.77
C LYS A 558 3.37 -0.06 6.33
N ASN A 559 4.21 0.94 6.57
CA ASN A 559 5.45 0.79 7.35
C ASN A 559 5.36 1.42 8.74
N TRP A 560 6.31 1.08 9.61
CA TRP A 560 6.35 1.49 11.02
C TRP A 560 6.53 3.00 11.26
N ILE A 561 7.01 3.78 10.28
CA ILE A 561 7.16 5.24 10.40
C ILE A 561 5.82 5.95 10.31
N VAL A 562 4.86 5.41 9.55
CA VAL A 562 3.58 6.08 9.27
C VAL A 562 2.36 5.34 9.81
N ILE A 563 2.47 4.05 10.15
CA ILE A 563 1.33 3.20 10.55
C ILE A 563 0.51 3.77 11.72
N GLU A 564 1.14 4.46 12.66
CA GLU A 564 0.46 5.07 13.82
C GLU A 564 -0.39 6.29 13.46
N PHE A 565 -0.15 6.92 12.30
CA PHE A 565 -0.79 8.19 11.90
C PHE A 565 -1.73 8.05 10.71
N GLU A 566 -1.64 6.99 9.92
CA GLU A 566 -2.52 6.76 8.77
C GLU A 566 -3.82 6.06 9.20
N VAL A 567 -4.67 6.83 9.88
CA VAL A 567 -5.94 6.40 10.46
C VAL A 567 -7.15 7.06 9.78
N PRO A 568 -8.29 6.35 9.60
CA PRO A 568 -8.53 4.96 10.01
C PRO A 568 -7.92 3.94 9.04
N GLU A 569 -7.57 2.76 9.57
CA GLU A 569 -6.81 1.74 8.85
C GLU A 569 -7.49 1.23 7.59
N ASP A 570 -8.82 1.03 7.64
CA ASP A 570 -9.63 0.49 6.55
C ASP A 570 -9.70 1.39 5.32
N ARG A 571 -9.33 2.67 5.47
CA ARG A 571 -9.33 3.67 4.39
C ARG A 571 -7.98 3.83 3.71
N LYS A 572 -6.91 3.20 4.22
CA LYS A 572 -5.56 3.35 3.66
C LYS A 572 -5.48 3.04 2.17
N ARG A 573 -6.22 2.01 1.71
CA ARG A 573 -6.32 1.61 0.29
C ARG A 573 -6.82 2.72 -0.66
N LEU A 574 -7.40 3.81 -0.15
CA LEU A 574 -8.01 4.88 -0.95
C LEU A 574 -7.01 5.92 -1.44
N TRP A 575 -5.78 5.94 -0.95
CA TRP A 575 -4.84 7.01 -1.25
C TRP A 575 -3.41 6.48 -1.19
N LEU A 576 -2.55 7.06 -2.03
CA LEU A 576 -1.13 6.70 -2.11
C LEU A 576 -0.37 7.57 -1.12
N SER A 577 0.44 6.96 -0.25
CA SER A 577 1.35 7.70 0.63
C SER A 577 2.78 7.60 0.07
N PRO A 578 3.31 8.62 -0.63
CA PRO A 578 4.71 8.63 -1.05
C PRO A 578 5.71 8.53 0.11
N LEU A 579 5.25 8.79 1.34
CA LEU A 579 6.03 8.68 2.57
C LEU A 579 6.06 7.25 3.10
N ASP A 580 5.19 6.39 2.61
CA ASP A 580 5.23 4.97 2.90
C ASP A 580 6.08 4.22 1.86
N ALA A 581 7.21 3.69 2.32
CA ALA A 581 8.08 2.86 1.51
C ALA A 581 7.39 1.55 1.07
N GLU A 582 6.45 1.01 1.84
CA GLU A 582 5.84 -0.30 1.57
C GLU A 582 4.92 -0.30 0.35
N GLU A 583 4.44 0.86 -0.09
CA GLU A 583 3.50 0.95 -1.20
C GLU A 583 4.17 0.84 -2.58
N ASN A 584 5.49 1.04 -2.70
CA ASN A 584 6.12 1.41 -3.97
C ASN A 584 7.20 0.43 -4.49
N TYR A 585 7.02 -0.88 -4.24
CA TYR A 585 7.93 -1.95 -4.71
C TYR A 585 7.72 -2.41 -6.16
N GLY A 586 6.59 -2.04 -6.76
CA GLY A 586 6.11 -2.63 -8.00
C GLY A 586 7.01 -2.36 -9.21
N VAL A 587 7.14 -3.35 -10.08
CA VAL A 587 7.57 -3.15 -11.48
C VAL A 587 6.58 -2.23 -12.23
N ILE A 588 5.32 -2.23 -11.82
CA ILE A 588 4.26 -1.37 -12.33
C ILE A 588 3.88 -0.35 -11.25
N ALA A 589 4.08 0.92 -11.55
CA ALA A 589 3.59 2.03 -10.76
C ALA A 589 2.06 2.11 -10.81
N MET A 590 1.45 2.26 -9.64
CA MET A 590 0.02 2.56 -9.50
C MET A 590 -0.13 4.03 -9.13
N ARG A 591 -0.16 4.91 -10.14
CA ARG A 591 -0.15 6.36 -9.99
C ARG A 591 -1.51 6.90 -9.57
N ALA A 592 -1.52 7.92 -8.73
CA ALA A 592 -2.74 8.66 -8.41
C ALA A 592 -3.24 9.48 -9.61
N GLY A 593 -4.55 9.61 -9.74
CA GLY A 593 -5.20 10.43 -10.76
C GLY A 593 -5.25 9.79 -12.16
N ALA A 594 -5.95 10.48 -13.07
CA ALA A 594 -6.00 10.09 -14.48
C ALA A 594 -4.71 10.52 -15.21
N LYS A 595 -4.18 9.67 -16.09
CA LYS A 595 -2.90 9.91 -16.79
C LYS A 595 -2.84 11.25 -17.52
N GLN A 596 -3.93 11.67 -18.15
CA GLN A 596 -4.00 12.93 -18.93
C GLN A 596 -4.13 14.18 -18.05
N ALA A 597 -4.38 14.00 -16.75
CA ALA A 597 -4.53 15.06 -15.76
C ALA A 597 -3.47 14.95 -14.66
N ALA A 598 -2.37 14.23 -14.89
CA ALA A 598 -1.24 14.22 -13.97
C ALA A 598 -0.53 15.58 -14.00
N ILE A 599 -0.10 16.06 -12.83
CA ILE A 599 0.75 17.25 -12.71
C ILE A 599 2.19 16.76 -12.53
N THR A 600 3.10 17.29 -13.33
CA THR A 600 4.53 17.02 -13.23
C THR A 600 5.24 18.27 -12.73
N ILE A 601 6.26 18.09 -11.89
CA ILE A 601 7.02 19.21 -11.32
C ILE A 601 8.24 19.46 -12.21
N ASP A 602 8.02 20.13 -13.33
CA ASP A 602 9.01 20.32 -14.41
C ASP A 602 8.95 21.70 -15.10
N GLY A 603 8.04 22.58 -14.69
CA GLY A 603 7.82 23.89 -15.28
C GLY A 603 6.90 23.93 -16.50
N ASP A 604 6.37 22.80 -16.98
CA ASP A 604 5.38 22.81 -18.05
C ASP A 604 4.03 23.33 -17.56
N LEU A 605 3.71 24.57 -17.93
CA LEU A 605 2.47 25.22 -17.52
C LEU A 605 1.21 24.62 -18.16
N SER A 606 1.33 23.63 -19.06
CA SER A 606 0.20 23.04 -19.78
C SER A 606 -0.69 22.17 -18.89
N ASP A 607 -0.13 21.48 -17.89
CA ASP A 607 -0.84 20.59 -16.96
C ASP A 607 -1.64 21.36 -15.86
N TRP A 608 -1.31 22.63 -15.67
CA TRP A 608 -2.03 23.61 -14.85
C TRP A 608 -3.25 24.23 -15.53
N ARG A 609 -3.46 23.99 -16.82
CA ARG A 609 -4.61 24.53 -17.56
C ARG A 609 -5.92 23.98 -16.96
N GLY A 610 -6.83 24.90 -16.62
CA GLY A 610 -8.12 24.56 -16.02
C GLY A 610 -8.08 24.22 -14.52
N ARG A 611 -6.90 24.26 -13.87
CA ARG A 611 -6.79 24.07 -12.42
C ARG A 611 -7.33 25.26 -11.63
N PRO A 612 -7.87 25.05 -10.42
CA PRO A 612 -8.34 26.12 -9.56
C PRO A 612 -7.27 27.18 -9.30
N VAL A 613 -7.70 28.44 -9.33
CA VAL A 613 -6.88 29.60 -8.98
C VAL A 613 -7.32 30.06 -7.59
N LEU A 614 -6.41 30.00 -6.62
CA LEU A 614 -6.71 30.47 -5.26
C LEU A 614 -6.55 31.99 -5.17
N TYR A 615 -5.43 32.49 -5.71
CA TYR A 615 -5.16 33.92 -5.89
C TYR A 615 -4.88 34.18 -7.35
N GLY A 616 -5.75 34.99 -7.99
CA GLY A 616 -5.60 35.38 -9.40
C GLY A 616 -4.45 36.35 -9.63
N PRO A 617 -4.11 36.64 -10.89
CA PRO A 617 -3.03 37.56 -11.24
C PRO A 617 -3.23 38.90 -10.53
N ALA A 618 -2.37 39.20 -9.57
CA ALA A 618 -2.41 40.43 -8.81
C ALA A 618 -1.62 41.51 -9.55
N SER A 619 -2.16 42.73 -9.66
CA SER A 619 -1.43 43.87 -10.22
C SER A 619 -0.20 44.20 -9.37
N ARG A 620 0.89 44.70 -9.97
CA ARG A 620 2.09 45.08 -9.20
C ARG A 620 1.75 46.02 -8.05
N ARG A 621 2.23 45.70 -6.84
CA ARG A 621 2.05 46.55 -5.65
C ARG A 621 3.06 47.70 -5.66
N PRO A 622 2.62 48.97 -5.57
CA PRO A 622 3.54 50.11 -5.49
C PRO A 622 4.48 49.98 -4.28
N GLY A 623 5.77 50.24 -4.49
CA GLY A 623 6.79 50.20 -3.43
C GLY A 623 7.38 48.81 -3.14
N VAL A 624 6.88 47.74 -3.77
CA VAL A 624 7.49 46.40 -3.70
C VAL A 624 8.53 46.24 -4.81
N ALA A 625 9.72 45.78 -4.43
CA ALA A 625 10.79 45.46 -5.38
C ALA A 625 10.40 44.26 -6.25
N GLU A 626 10.80 44.27 -7.53
CA GLU A 626 10.41 43.23 -8.50
C GLU A 626 10.71 41.78 -8.06
N PRO A 627 11.86 41.44 -7.43
CA PRO A 627 12.10 40.09 -6.92
C PRO A 627 11.10 39.65 -5.83
N LEU A 628 10.50 40.60 -5.12
CA LEU A 628 9.52 40.34 -4.06
C LEU A 628 8.08 40.31 -4.58
N GLU A 629 7.84 40.58 -5.85
CA GLU A 629 6.48 40.65 -6.39
C GLU A 629 5.80 39.28 -6.40
N LEU A 630 4.64 39.16 -5.74
CA LEU A 630 3.78 37.99 -5.81
C LEU A 630 2.66 38.21 -6.83
N LYS A 631 2.47 37.26 -7.76
CA LYS A 631 1.47 37.37 -8.84
C LYS A 631 0.25 36.51 -8.58
N SER A 632 0.41 35.20 -8.39
CA SER A 632 -0.72 34.27 -8.22
C SER A 632 -0.35 32.99 -7.51
N LEU A 633 -1.35 32.35 -6.91
CA LEU A 633 -1.25 31.01 -6.33
C LEU A 633 -2.36 30.12 -6.90
N ARG A 634 -1.96 28.95 -7.41
CA ARG A 634 -2.87 27.86 -7.78
C ARG A 634 -2.66 26.69 -6.83
N VAL A 635 -3.77 26.00 -6.53
CA VAL A 635 -3.76 24.81 -5.68
C VAL A 635 -4.57 23.72 -6.39
N ALA A 636 -4.00 22.52 -6.44
CA ALA A 636 -4.63 21.33 -7.00
C ALA A 636 -4.28 20.10 -6.17
N GLU A 637 -4.92 18.98 -6.46
CA GLU A 637 -4.78 17.76 -5.67
C GLU A 637 -4.97 16.49 -6.50
N ASP A 638 -4.46 15.39 -5.96
CA ASP A 638 -4.87 14.04 -6.31
C ASP A 638 -4.87 13.13 -5.06
N ALA A 639 -4.98 11.82 -5.26
CA ALA A 639 -4.98 10.84 -4.18
C ALA A 639 -3.61 10.66 -3.49
N ALA A 640 -2.57 11.41 -3.86
CA ALA A 640 -1.22 11.32 -3.30
C ALA A 640 -0.68 12.67 -2.80
N PHE A 641 -0.99 13.77 -3.48
CA PHE A 641 -0.36 15.06 -3.24
C PHE A 641 -1.36 16.23 -3.21
N VAL A 642 -0.95 17.29 -2.51
CA VAL A 642 -1.36 18.68 -2.77
C VAL A 642 -0.30 19.34 -3.64
N TYR A 643 -0.73 19.99 -4.72
CA TYR A 643 0.12 20.72 -5.64
C TYR A 643 -0.07 22.22 -5.46
N LEU A 644 1.02 22.97 -5.43
CA LEU A 644 1.06 24.42 -5.38
C LEU A 644 1.83 24.93 -6.59
N ARG A 645 1.30 25.97 -7.22
CA ARG A 645 2.04 26.78 -8.19
C ARG A 645 1.99 28.23 -7.78
N LEU A 646 3.15 28.79 -7.49
CA LEU A 646 3.35 30.18 -7.15
C LEU A 646 4.00 30.89 -8.33
N ASP A 647 3.31 31.89 -8.89
CA ASP A 647 3.85 32.78 -9.90
C ASP A 647 4.37 34.05 -9.22
N VAL A 648 5.62 34.42 -9.50
CA VAL A 648 6.34 35.56 -8.91
C VAL A 648 6.87 36.50 -9.99
N GLY A 649 7.33 37.69 -9.58
CA GLY A 649 8.00 38.67 -10.44
C GLY A 649 9.22 38.09 -11.14
N HIS A 650 10.28 37.91 -10.36
CA HIS A 650 11.57 37.38 -10.76
C HIS A 650 12.18 36.56 -9.62
N ILE A 651 12.77 35.40 -9.91
CA ILE A 651 13.41 34.57 -8.89
C ILE A 651 14.87 34.99 -8.73
N ASP A 652 15.17 35.65 -7.61
CA ASP A 652 16.52 35.93 -7.14
C ASP A 652 16.65 35.54 -5.67
N TRP A 653 17.19 34.35 -5.42
CA TRP A 653 17.33 33.79 -4.06
C TRP A 653 18.20 34.65 -3.13
N SER A 654 19.02 35.56 -3.65
CA SER A 654 19.82 36.47 -2.82
C SER A 654 19.02 37.68 -2.30
N ARG A 655 17.87 37.96 -2.92
CA ARG A 655 17.05 39.15 -2.67
C ARG A 655 15.59 38.85 -2.38
N ALA A 656 15.15 37.61 -2.59
CA ALA A 656 13.78 37.18 -2.41
C ALA A 656 13.71 35.71 -2.00
N HIS A 657 13.14 35.50 -0.81
CA HIS A 657 12.65 34.21 -0.32
C HIS A 657 11.13 34.25 -0.23
N TYR A 658 10.50 33.08 -0.20
CA TYR A 658 9.06 32.94 -0.10
C TYR A 658 8.69 32.03 1.05
N GLN A 659 7.59 32.31 1.74
CA GLN A 659 7.02 31.41 2.73
C GLN A 659 5.51 31.28 2.52
N ILE A 660 5.00 30.05 2.59
CA ILE A 660 3.58 29.74 2.49
C ILE A 660 3.11 29.17 3.82
N GLY A 661 2.38 29.97 4.60
CA GLY A 661 1.66 29.52 5.79
C GLY A 661 0.46 28.67 5.41
N ILE A 662 0.28 27.53 6.09
CA ILE A 662 -0.76 26.55 5.81
C ILE A 662 -1.53 26.24 7.10
N ASP A 663 -2.79 26.66 7.14
CA ASP A 663 -3.81 26.16 8.08
C ASP A 663 -4.40 24.88 7.49
N THR A 664 -4.38 23.81 8.28
CA THR A 664 -4.82 22.48 7.88
C THR A 664 -6.07 22.00 8.59
N TYR A 665 -6.52 22.69 9.65
CA TYR A 665 -7.63 22.18 10.48
C TYR A 665 -8.70 23.21 10.81
N LYS A 666 -8.41 24.13 11.73
CA LYS A 666 -9.37 25.12 12.23
C LYS A 666 -8.66 26.45 12.31
N ARG A 667 -9.27 27.45 11.65
CA ARG A 667 -8.78 28.83 11.57
C ARG A 667 -8.23 29.43 12.87
N ASN A 668 -8.75 29.06 14.03
CA ASN A 668 -8.37 29.62 15.33
C ASN A 668 -7.36 28.77 16.13
N LEU A 669 -6.84 27.68 15.56
CA LEU A 669 -5.81 26.82 16.13
C LEU A 669 -4.55 26.88 15.26
N GLY A 670 -3.39 26.53 15.81
CA GLY A 670 -2.09 26.71 15.16
C GLY A 670 -1.44 28.06 15.50
N ASP A 671 -0.22 28.27 14.99
CA ASP A 671 0.56 29.49 15.24
C ASP A 671 0.15 30.62 14.29
N THR A 672 -0.09 31.80 14.86
CA THR A 672 -0.47 33.00 14.11
C THR A 672 0.72 33.87 13.72
N ARG A 673 1.96 33.45 13.94
CA ARG A 673 3.18 34.23 13.66
C ARG A 673 4.14 33.50 12.71
N LEU A 674 4.44 34.11 11.57
CA LEU A 674 5.40 33.57 10.60
C LEU A 674 6.86 33.66 11.10
N PRO A 675 7.73 32.69 10.76
CA PRO A 675 9.05 32.52 11.36
C PRO A 675 10.03 33.68 11.09
N HIS A 676 10.09 34.18 9.85
CA HIS A 676 11.16 35.10 9.42
C HIS A 676 10.81 36.57 9.60
N THR A 677 9.61 36.94 9.18
CA THR A 677 9.12 38.32 9.16
C THR A 677 8.45 38.71 10.48
N GLY A 678 7.95 37.72 11.23
CA GLY A 678 7.11 37.94 12.41
C GLY A 678 5.71 38.44 12.07
N THR A 679 5.32 38.45 10.79
CA THR A 679 4.00 38.85 10.32
C THR A 679 2.92 38.01 11.01
N ARG A 680 1.86 38.68 11.47
CA ARG A 680 0.72 38.02 12.11
C ARG A 680 -0.27 37.55 11.04
N SER A 681 -0.50 36.25 10.99
CA SER A 681 -1.51 35.60 10.15
C SER A 681 -2.91 35.75 10.77
N PRO A 682 -3.96 36.01 9.95
CA PRO A 682 -5.35 36.01 10.39
C PRO A 682 -5.93 34.61 10.66
N ALA A 683 -5.24 33.55 10.24
CA ALA A 683 -5.53 32.16 10.59
C ALA A 683 -4.34 31.56 11.35
N GLY A 684 -4.60 30.67 12.30
CA GLY A 684 -3.53 29.88 12.91
C GLY A 684 -3.05 28.80 11.94
N LEU A 685 -1.75 28.56 11.95
CA LEU A 685 -1.03 27.78 10.95
C LEU A 685 -0.37 26.58 11.64
N GLU A 686 -0.59 25.38 11.11
CA GLU A 686 0.14 24.20 11.55
C GLU A 686 1.48 24.04 10.82
N PHE A 687 1.58 24.60 9.60
CA PHE A 687 2.79 24.46 8.77
C PHE A 687 3.19 25.77 8.08
N VAL A 688 4.49 25.89 7.80
CA VAL A 688 5.04 26.92 6.91
C VAL A 688 5.96 26.26 5.91
N LEU A 689 5.62 26.32 4.63
CA LEU A 689 6.53 25.96 3.55
C LEU A 689 7.50 27.14 3.33
N ASP A 690 8.73 26.98 3.76
CA ASP A 690 9.81 27.97 3.63
C ASP A 690 10.62 27.67 2.36
N ILE A 691 10.70 28.62 1.44
CA ILE A 691 11.28 28.48 0.10
C ILE A 691 12.43 29.48 -0.06
N GLY A 692 13.62 29.05 0.37
CA GLY A 692 14.88 29.82 0.31
C GLY A 692 15.84 29.37 -0.79
N GLY A 693 15.37 28.61 -1.78
CA GLY A 693 16.18 28.13 -2.90
C GLY A 693 16.69 26.68 -2.78
N PRO A 694 17.42 26.18 -3.80
CA PRO A 694 17.92 24.80 -3.87
C PRO A 694 18.91 24.47 -2.72
N GLY A 695 18.39 24.02 -1.58
CA GLY A 695 19.19 23.68 -0.41
C GLY A 695 18.64 24.20 0.92
N ALA A 696 17.73 25.16 0.89
CA ALA A 696 17.09 25.75 2.06
C ALA A 696 15.58 25.47 2.14
N THR A 697 14.95 24.99 1.06
CA THR A 697 13.50 24.75 1.01
C THR A 697 13.06 23.58 1.90
N GLN A 698 12.10 23.84 2.80
CA GLN A 698 11.56 22.86 3.75
C GLN A 698 10.15 23.22 4.23
N LEU A 699 9.41 22.22 4.73
CA LEU A 699 8.13 22.40 5.41
C LEU A 699 8.33 22.39 6.94
N LEU A 700 8.18 23.54 7.57
CA LEU A 700 8.23 23.69 9.02
C LEU A 700 6.88 23.33 9.65
N VAL A 701 6.91 22.86 10.90
CA VAL A 701 5.72 22.51 11.68
C VAL A 701 5.66 23.37 12.95
N ASP A 702 4.46 23.77 13.35
CA ASP A 702 4.22 24.46 14.63
C ASP A 702 4.70 23.57 15.80
N HIS A 703 5.49 24.12 16.72
CA HIS A 703 6.14 23.38 17.80
C HIS A 703 5.21 22.43 18.61
N PRO A 704 4.03 22.86 19.13
CA PRO A 704 3.10 21.98 19.81
C PRO A 704 2.43 20.93 18.91
N TYR A 705 2.43 21.14 17.58
CA TYR A 705 1.88 20.24 16.56
C TYR A 705 2.96 19.35 15.91
N ASN A 706 4.19 19.36 16.43
CA ASN A 706 5.24 18.43 16.02
C ASN A 706 5.02 17.04 16.64
N LEU A 707 5.09 15.99 15.82
CA LEU A 707 4.92 14.59 16.23
C LEU A 707 6.00 14.08 17.18
N TYR A 708 7.22 14.59 17.03
CA TYR A 708 8.39 14.08 17.72
C TYR A 708 9.13 15.19 18.43
N ARG A 709 9.77 14.85 19.56
CA ARG A 709 10.66 15.77 20.28
C ARG A 709 12.00 15.11 20.62
N PRO A 710 13.11 15.87 20.56
CA PRO A 710 14.40 15.39 21.04
C PRO A 710 14.44 15.40 22.57
N VAL A 711 14.95 14.33 23.16
CA VAL A 711 15.16 14.18 24.61
C VAL A 711 16.56 13.62 24.86
N PRO A 712 17.40 14.26 25.70
CA PRO A 712 18.69 13.71 26.09
C PRO A 712 18.53 12.33 26.75
N ILE A 713 19.43 11.38 26.47
CA ILE A 713 19.51 10.10 27.17
C ILE A 713 20.34 10.30 28.44
N PRO A 714 19.75 10.34 29.66
CA PRO A 714 20.50 10.57 30.88
C PRO A 714 21.54 9.48 31.10
N GLY A 715 22.74 9.88 31.54
CA GLY A 715 23.88 8.97 31.77
C GLY A 715 24.62 8.51 30.51
N SER A 716 24.16 8.88 29.31
CA SER A 716 24.84 8.50 28.07
C SER A 716 26.23 9.12 27.95
N ASN A 717 27.22 8.28 27.62
CA ASN A 717 28.58 8.70 27.29
C ASN A 717 29.05 7.97 26.01
N PRO A 718 29.27 8.67 24.88
CA PRO A 718 29.09 10.13 24.72
C PRO A 718 27.62 10.56 24.87
N PRO A 719 27.35 11.85 25.18
CA PRO A 719 25.99 12.37 25.26
C PRO A 719 25.19 12.07 24.00
N ALA A 720 24.00 11.49 24.18
CA ALA A 720 23.12 11.07 23.09
C ALA A 720 21.71 11.63 23.26
N ILE A 721 21.01 11.77 22.13
CA ILE A 721 19.63 12.24 22.06
C ILE A 721 18.76 11.10 21.52
N GLN A 722 17.61 10.90 22.16
CA GLN A 722 16.52 10.08 21.66
C GLN A 722 15.42 10.99 21.09
N HIS A 723 14.85 10.65 19.94
CA HIS A 723 13.59 11.26 19.50
C HIS A 723 12.44 10.38 19.97
N VAL A 724 11.53 10.96 20.74
CA VAL A 724 10.37 10.27 21.32
C VAL A 724 9.09 10.91 20.84
N SER A 725 7.97 10.20 21.00
CA SER A 725 6.65 10.74 20.70
C SER A 725 6.38 12.00 21.53
N ASN A 726 5.93 13.07 20.89
CA ASN A 726 5.67 14.34 21.56
C ASN A 726 4.33 14.33 22.32
N LEU A 727 4.27 13.61 23.45
CA LEU A 727 3.08 13.50 24.27
C LEU A 727 3.07 14.50 25.44
N PRO A 728 1.94 15.20 25.72
CA PRO A 728 0.72 15.21 24.91
C PRO A 728 0.93 15.97 23.59
N PHE A 729 0.49 15.36 22.48
CA PHE A 729 0.42 16.01 21.17
C PHE A 729 -0.76 16.99 21.19
N ARG A 730 -0.58 18.24 20.73
CA ARG A 730 -1.54 19.32 20.99
C ARG A 730 -1.89 20.12 19.74
N THR A 731 -3.17 20.20 19.42
CA THR A 731 -3.73 21.15 18.44
C THR A 731 -4.35 22.32 19.21
N VAL A 732 -3.60 23.42 19.34
CA VAL A 732 -3.96 24.57 20.21
C VAL A 732 -3.72 25.88 19.48
N ALA A 733 -4.39 26.96 19.91
CA ALA A 733 -4.06 28.31 19.45
C ALA A 733 -2.66 28.70 19.95
N ASN A 734 -1.85 29.27 19.07
CA ASN A 734 -0.47 29.66 19.35
C ASN A 734 -0.10 31.00 18.67
N ASP A 735 0.88 31.72 19.20
CA ASP A 735 1.43 32.94 18.59
C ASP A 735 2.93 33.15 18.85
N ALA A 736 3.61 32.08 19.27
CA ALA A 736 5.00 32.08 19.68
C ALA A 736 5.97 32.28 18.51
N GLY A 737 5.55 32.00 17.29
CA GLY A 737 6.40 32.00 16.09
C GLY A 737 7.54 30.98 16.18
N ARG A 738 7.30 29.84 16.86
CA ARG A 738 8.30 28.78 17.03
C ARG A 738 7.98 27.62 16.11
N TRP A 739 8.90 27.37 15.20
CA TRP A 739 8.73 26.45 14.09
C TRP A 739 9.85 25.41 14.11
N ASP A 740 9.48 24.13 14.00
CA ASP A 740 10.40 23.02 14.04
C ASP A 740 10.55 22.33 12.68
N SER A 741 11.66 21.62 12.52
CA SER A 741 11.78 20.57 11.51
C SER A 741 11.15 19.26 12.02
N LEU A 742 10.56 18.49 11.11
CA LEU A 742 10.04 17.14 11.41
C LEU A 742 11.16 16.11 11.27
N ILE A 743 11.79 15.75 12.38
CA ILE A 743 12.86 14.73 12.42
C ILE A 743 12.27 13.35 12.74
N VAL A 744 12.58 12.37 11.90
CA VAL A 744 12.20 10.96 12.10
C VAL A 744 13.45 10.09 12.29
N VAL A 745 13.30 8.93 12.94
CA VAL A 745 14.41 8.01 13.27
C VAL A 745 14.18 6.62 12.65
N PRO A 746 14.57 6.42 11.37
CA PRO A 746 14.46 5.12 10.68
C PRO A 746 15.28 3.99 11.32
N ASN A 747 16.47 4.31 11.81
CA ASN A 747 17.34 3.36 12.52
C ASN A 747 17.54 3.88 13.94
N ARG A 748 17.09 3.10 14.92
CA ARG A 748 17.27 3.45 16.33
C ARG A 748 18.73 3.31 16.75
N ARG A 749 19.05 3.88 17.91
CA ARG A 749 20.30 3.56 18.60
C ARG A 749 20.24 2.09 19.03
N ARG A 750 21.32 1.34 18.77
CA ARG A 750 21.47 -0.07 19.14
C ARG A 750 22.69 -0.25 20.04
N ILE A 751 22.64 -1.24 20.92
CA ILE A 751 23.81 -1.73 21.66
C ILE A 751 24.01 -3.19 21.25
N GLY A 752 25.21 -3.56 20.79
CA GLY A 752 25.55 -4.94 20.46
C GLY A 752 25.73 -5.80 21.71
N ARG A 753 25.74 -7.13 21.55
CA ARG A 753 25.97 -8.07 22.66
C ARG A 753 27.38 -7.93 23.26
N ASP A 754 28.31 -7.34 22.52
CA ASP A 754 29.64 -6.93 22.96
C ASP A 754 29.67 -5.58 23.71
N GLY A 755 28.52 -4.93 23.90
CA GLY A 755 28.39 -3.63 24.53
C GLY A 755 28.72 -2.44 23.62
N ARG A 756 29.03 -2.68 22.33
CA ARG A 756 29.32 -1.60 21.38
C ARG A 756 28.05 -0.82 21.04
N ILE A 757 28.16 0.50 21.01
CA ILE A 757 27.06 1.40 20.65
C ILE A 757 27.07 1.66 19.15
N TYR A 758 25.92 1.48 18.51
CA TYR A 758 25.65 1.92 17.15
C TYR A 758 24.68 3.09 17.20
N PRO A 759 25.08 4.29 16.70
CA PRO A 759 24.25 5.47 16.79
C PRO A 759 22.98 5.34 15.97
N ALA A 760 21.94 6.06 16.40
CA ALA A 760 20.72 6.23 15.62
C ALA A 760 21.02 6.98 14.32
N ILE A 761 20.22 6.72 13.29
CA ILE A 761 20.19 7.51 12.06
C ILE A 761 18.85 8.20 11.98
N SER A 762 18.86 9.52 11.80
CA SER A 762 17.68 10.35 11.65
C SER A 762 17.78 11.24 10.42
N TYR A 763 16.64 11.71 9.92
CA TYR A 763 16.60 12.70 8.85
C TYR A 763 15.42 13.65 9.01
N ASN A 764 15.54 14.83 8.40
CA ASN A 764 14.43 15.77 8.28
C ASN A 764 13.49 15.29 7.15
N ARG A 765 12.34 14.74 7.53
CA ARG A 765 11.32 14.25 6.59
C ARG A 765 10.75 15.36 5.72
N ASN A 766 10.75 16.59 6.23
CA ASN A 766 10.12 17.73 5.62
C ASN A 766 11.05 18.63 4.78
N ARG A 767 12.31 18.23 4.55
CA ARG A 767 13.17 18.93 3.59
C ARG A 767 12.73 18.59 2.16
N LEU A 768 12.43 19.57 1.32
CA LEU A 768 11.93 19.28 -0.03
C LEU A 768 13.07 18.94 -0.99
N VAL A 769 12.86 17.94 -1.83
CA VAL A 769 13.81 17.49 -2.86
C VAL A 769 13.67 18.35 -4.11
N TYR A 770 14.75 19.06 -4.49
CA TYR A 770 14.84 19.82 -5.72
C TYR A 770 15.49 18.99 -6.83
N SER A 771 14.91 19.01 -8.03
CA SER A 771 15.51 18.45 -9.24
C SER A 771 15.11 19.28 -10.45
N ARG A 772 15.99 19.32 -11.46
CA ARG A 772 15.67 19.85 -12.80
C ARG A 772 15.41 18.75 -13.83
N GLN A 773 15.59 17.50 -13.42
CA GLN A 773 15.31 16.33 -14.25
C GLN A 773 13.83 16.01 -14.14
N SER A 774 13.10 16.14 -15.24
CA SER A 774 11.65 15.94 -15.32
C SER A 774 11.22 14.50 -15.02
N ASP A 775 12.14 13.53 -15.12
CA ASP A 775 11.92 12.11 -14.87
C ASP A 775 12.28 11.66 -13.44
N ASN A 776 12.81 12.56 -12.59
CA ASN A 776 13.12 12.20 -11.21
C ASN A 776 11.86 12.11 -10.36
N SER A 777 11.45 10.88 -10.05
CA SER A 777 10.24 10.59 -9.26
C SER A 777 10.26 11.11 -7.82
N LEU A 778 11.39 11.55 -7.28
CA LEU A 778 11.50 12.13 -5.93
C LEU A 778 11.31 13.65 -5.88
N THR A 779 11.23 14.33 -7.02
CA THR A 779 11.20 15.82 -7.07
C THR A 779 10.00 16.36 -6.32
N ASP A 780 10.19 17.07 -5.22
CA ASP A 780 9.09 17.70 -4.49
C ASP A 780 8.79 19.10 -5.06
N TRP A 781 9.79 19.79 -5.59
CA TRP A 781 9.62 21.14 -6.11
C TRP A 781 10.61 21.51 -7.21
N PHE A 782 10.19 22.47 -8.03
CA PHE A 782 10.94 23.04 -9.14
C PHE A 782 10.72 24.55 -9.17
N ALA A 783 11.69 25.28 -9.72
CA ALA A 783 11.62 26.72 -9.87
C ALA A 783 12.29 27.13 -11.19
N ASP A 784 11.56 27.88 -12.00
CA ASP A 784 12.02 28.44 -13.27
C ASP A 784 12.22 29.95 -13.13
N SER A 785 13.50 30.35 -13.10
CA SER A 785 13.89 31.75 -12.99
C SER A 785 13.54 32.58 -14.22
N LEU A 786 13.35 31.97 -15.39
CA LEU A 786 13.00 32.69 -16.63
C LEU A 786 11.53 33.12 -16.63
N THR A 787 10.65 32.24 -16.14
CA THR A 787 9.21 32.49 -16.13
C THR A 787 8.70 33.02 -14.79
N GLY A 788 9.50 32.93 -13.72
CA GLY A 788 9.09 33.30 -12.37
C GLY A 788 8.08 32.31 -11.80
N VAL A 789 8.19 31.02 -12.14
CA VAL A 789 7.27 29.98 -11.70
C VAL A 789 7.96 29.09 -10.65
N ILE A 790 7.26 28.83 -9.55
CA ILE A 790 7.65 27.86 -8.53
C ILE A 790 6.54 26.83 -8.40
N GLU A 791 6.88 25.56 -8.61
CA GLU A 791 5.97 24.43 -8.49
C GLU A 791 6.38 23.55 -7.32
N VAL A 792 5.39 23.10 -6.56
CA VAL A 792 5.59 22.26 -5.39
C VAL A 792 4.53 21.18 -5.37
N ARG A 793 4.91 19.95 -5.06
CA ARG A 793 3.98 18.89 -4.62
C ARG A 793 4.34 18.47 -3.21
N LEU A 794 3.33 18.35 -2.36
CA LEU A 794 3.45 17.94 -0.98
C LEU A 794 2.64 16.65 -0.80
N PRO A 795 3.28 15.52 -0.46
CA PRO A 795 2.56 14.33 -0.02
C PRO A 795 1.61 14.68 1.12
N TRP A 796 0.38 14.15 1.11
CA TRP A 796 -0.62 14.41 2.14
C TRP A 796 -0.08 14.19 3.58
N GLY A 797 0.73 13.13 3.77
CA GLY A 797 1.32 12.83 5.08
C GLY A 797 2.39 13.82 5.57
N MET A 798 2.95 14.70 4.72
CA MET A 798 3.85 15.78 5.16
C MET A 798 3.08 16.87 5.92
N LEU A 799 1.79 17.01 5.60
CA LEU A 799 0.85 17.93 6.24
C LEU A 799 0.06 17.24 7.36
N GLN A 800 0.52 16.08 7.83
CA GLN A 800 -0.15 15.25 8.85
C GLN A 800 -1.63 14.94 8.53
N VAL A 801 -1.97 14.87 7.24
CA VAL A 801 -3.27 14.35 6.78
C VAL A 801 -3.27 12.84 6.99
N THR A 802 -4.23 12.34 7.75
CA THR A 802 -4.34 10.92 8.09
C THR A 802 -5.14 10.15 7.04
N ASP A 803 -6.09 10.84 6.39
CA ASP A 803 -6.85 10.30 5.27
C ASP A 803 -7.41 11.44 4.39
N PRO A 804 -6.80 11.72 3.22
CA PRO A 804 -7.29 12.77 2.33
C PRO A 804 -8.66 12.44 1.72
N SER A 805 -9.03 11.15 1.65
CA SER A 805 -10.30 10.72 1.06
C SER A 805 -11.52 11.12 1.89
N SER A 806 -11.34 11.33 3.19
CA SER A 806 -12.36 11.85 4.12
C SER A 806 -12.04 13.25 4.66
N ARG A 807 -10.97 13.89 4.17
CA ARG A 807 -10.42 15.15 4.69
C ARG A 807 -10.09 15.07 6.18
N SER A 808 -9.48 13.97 6.60
CA SER A 808 -9.07 13.78 7.99
C SER A 808 -7.61 14.16 8.20
N VAL A 809 -7.35 14.97 9.22
CA VAL A 809 -6.03 15.42 9.66
C VAL A 809 -5.75 14.99 11.09
N LEU A 810 -4.49 14.92 11.47
CA LEU A 810 -4.10 14.54 12.82
C LEU A 810 -4.58 15.59 13.82
N PHE A 811 -5.10 15.14 14.96
CA PHE A 811 -5.66 16.01 15.99
C PHE A 811 -5.15 15.60 17.36
N GLY A 812 -4.51 16.54 18.06
CA GLY A 812 -4.09 16.38 19.43
C GLY A 812 -5.25 16.63 20.38
N ASN A 813 -5.88 15.55 20.85
CA ASN A 813 -7.00 15.65 21.78
C ASN A 813 -6.49 16.08 23.16
N THR A 814 -6.78 17.32 23.55
CA THR A 814 -6.34 17.88 24.84
C THR A 814 -7.03 17.24 26.05
N VAL A 815 -8.13 16.52 25.84
CA VAL A 815 -8.87 15.81 26.90
C VAL A 815 -8.28 14.42 27.14
N THR A 816 -8.18 13.60 26.10
CA THR A 816 -7.63 12.23 26.22
C THR A 816 -6.10 12.21 26.26
N ARG A 817 -5.45 13.29 25.80
CA ARG A 817 -3.99 13.42 25.62
C ARG A 817 -3.39 12.46 24.60
N GLU A 818 -4.24 11.81 23.80
CA GLU A 818 -3.84 10.89 22.73
C GLU A 818 -4.05 11.55 21.35
N PRO A 819 -3.11 11.37 20.41
CA PRO A 819 -3.34 11.72 19.01
C PRO A 819 -4.53 10.93 18.44
N THR A 820 -5.39 11.61 17.70
CA THR A 820 -6.50 11.02 16.94
C THR A 820 -6.63 11.73 15.60
N SER A 821 -7.72 11.54 14.87
CA SER A 821 -8.02 12.28 13.64
C SER A 821 -9.24 13.19 13.81
N ALA A 822 -9.29 14.26 13.03
CA ALA A 822 -10.45 15.13 12.91
C ALA A 822 -10.66 15.55 11.46
N VAL A 823 -11.92 15.74 11.06
CA VAL A 823 -12.25 16.23 9.72
C VAL A 823 -11.96 17.73 9.64
N THR A 824 -11.14 18.14 8.67
CA THR A 824 -10.85 19.54 8.38
C THR A 824 -11.97 20.21 7.57
N ASP A 825 -12.16 21.51 7.76
CA ASP A 825 -13.05 22.31 6.92
C ASP A 825 -12.43 22.69 5.56
N GLY A 826 -11.14 22.41 5.38
CA GLY A 826 -10.33 22.72 4.22
C GLY A 826 -9.01 23.37 4.62
N PHE A 827 -8.15 23.66 3.65
CA PHE A 827 -6.88 24.34 3.92
C PHE A 827 -6.95 25.82 3.58
N ARG A 828 -6.16 26.64 4.27
CA ARG A 828 -5.98 28.06 3.94
C ARG A 828 -4.50 28.32 3.74
N PHE A 829 -4.18 29.06 2.69
CA PHE A 829 -2.80 29.34 2.29
C PHE A 829 -2.53 30.83 2.34
N LEU A 830 -1.45 31.24 2.99
CA LEU A 830 -0.99 32.63 3.01
C LEU A 830 0.43 32.67 2.48
N VAL A 831 0.67 33.48 1.46
CA VAL A 831 2.00 33.61 0.85
C VAL A 831 2.60 34.92 1.29
N GLU A 832 3.89 34.91 1.64
CA GLU A 832 4.68 36.10 1.87
C GLU A 832 6.01 35.98 1.14
N SER A 833 6.46 37.06 0.50
CA SER A 833 7.81 37.22 -0.02
C SER A 833 8.58 38.21 0.86
N TYR A 834 9.86 37.94 1.07
CA TYR A 834 10.72 38.80 1.88
C TYR A 834 12.17 38.77 1.38
N ASP A 835 12.90 39.86 1.59
CA ASP A 835 14.34 39.90 1.34
C ASP A 835 15.05 39.24 2.53
N PRO A 836 15.85 38.17 2.35
CA PRO A 836 16.53 37.51 3.46
C PRO A 836 17.53 38.42 4.19
N SER A 837 18.03 39.48 3.54
CA SER A 837 18.90 40.49 4.15
C SER A 837 18.13 41.54 4.98
N ASN A 838 16.82 41.69 4.73
CA ASN A 838 15.93 42.56 5.48
C ASN A 838 14.51 41.97 5.60
N PRO A 839 14.32 40.89 6.41
CA PRO A 839 13.06 40.14 6.40
C PRO A 839 11.84 40.93 6.85
N ARG A 840 12.01 42.07 7.54
CA ARG A 840 10.90 42.91 8.02
C ARG A 840 10.57 44.08 7.10
N GLY A 841 11.35 44.31 6.04
CA GLY A 841 11.19 45.43 5.13
C GLY A 841 10.74 45.00 3.73
N GLY A 842 9.78 45.74 3.14
CA GLY A 842 9.44 45.60 1.72
C GLY A 842 8.66 44.34 1.32
N VAL A 843 8.01 43.66 2.27
CA VAL A 843 7.27 42.41 2.05
C VAL A 843 6.05 42.55 1.13
N ASP A 844 5.81 41.55 0.28
CA ASP A 844 4.54 41.36 -0.41
C ASP A 844 3.82 40.12 0.11
N HIS A 845 2.50 40.07 -0.06
CA HIS A 845 1.70 39.00 0.50
C HIS A 845 0.46 38.68 -0.34
N LEU A 846 0.01 37.42 -0.26
CA LEU A 846 -1.28 36.96 -0.77
C LEU A 846 -2.05 36.22 0.35
N PRO A 847 -3.30 36.61 0.65
CA PRO A 847 -4.07 37.67 0.01
C PRO A 847 -3.68 39.07 0.52
N ARG A 848 -3.84 40.09 -0.33
CA ARG A 848 -3.52 41.49 0.01
C ARG A 848 -4.60 42.12 0.88
N GLY A 849 -4.19 42.80 1.95
CA GLY A 849 -5.07 43.62 2.78
C GLY A 849 -5.53 44.90 2.07
N THR A 850 -6.72 45.38 2.41
CA THR A 850 -7.19 46.71 2.01
C THR A 850 -6.39 47.76 2.77
N LEU A 851 -5.69 48.68 2.06
CA LEU A 851 -4.92 49.82 2.61
C LEU A 851 -3.44 49.57 2.99
N GLY A 852 -2.84 48.47 2.57
CA GLY A 852 -1.37 48.37 2.52
C GLY A 852 -0.65 47.99 3.82
N SER A 853 -1.35 47.56 4.88
CA SER A 853 -0.73 46.93 6.05
C SER A 853 -1.44 45.64 6.44
N GLY A 854 -0.84 44.50 6.12
CA GLY A 854 -1.21 43.17 6.64
C GLY A 854 -1.92 42.23 5.66
N LEU A 855 -1.95 40.95 6.04
CA LEU A 855 -2.67 39.86 5.37
C LEU A 855 -4.18 40.02 5.54
N SER A 856 -4.95 39.85 4.46
CA SER A 856 -6.41 39.67 4.56
C SER A 856 -6.79 38.22 4.85
N ASP A 857 -8.06 37.98 5.14
CA ASP A 857 -8.56 36.63 5.41
C ASP A 857 -8.39 35.72 4.18
N PRO A 858 -7.66 34.58 4.31
CA PRO A 858 -7.49 33.65 3.21
C PRO A 858 -8.77 32.83 2.98
N PRO A 859 -9.15 32.58 1.72
CA PRO A 859 -10.23 31.66 1.40
C PRO A 859 -9.89 30.22 1.81
N THR A 860 -10.91 29.45 2.18
CA THR A 860 -10.77 28.01 2.42
C THR A 860 -10.78 27.26 1.10
N TRP A 861 -9.69 26.58 0.80
CA TRP A 861 -9.59 25.61 -0.28
C TRP A 861 -10.06 24.24 0.18
N THR A 862 -10.89 23.57 -0.63
CA THR A 862 -11.40 22.24 -0.33
C THR A 862 -11.32 21.34 -1.56
N TRP A 863 -11.18 20.04 -1.34
CA TRP A 863 -11.08 19.03 -2.40
C TRP A 863 -12.14 17.94 -2.24
N PRO A 864 -12.62 17.26 -3.29
CA PRO A 864 -13.64 16.22 -3.18
C PRO A 864 -13.24 15.09 -2.21
N THR A 865 -14.18 14.53 -1.46
CA THR A 865 -14.00 13.25 -0.76
C THR A 865 -14.22 12.09 -1.74
N TRP A 866 -13.69 10.91 -1.43
CA TRP A 866 -13.87 9.73 -2.28
C TRP A 866 -13.91 8.40 -1.52
N GLU A 867 -14.61 7.43 -2.12
CA GLU A 867 -14.63 6.02 -1.70
C GLU A 867 -14.01 5.11 -2.77
N SER A 868 -13.56 5.68 -3.88
CA SER A 868 -12.92 4.99 -4.99
C SER A 868 -11.94 5.96 -5.65
N PRO A 869 -10.63 5.76 -5.47
CA PRO A 869 -9.64 6.68 -6.04
C PRO A 869 -9.59 6.55 -7.56
N GLN A 870 -9.24 7.66 -8.21
CA GLN A 870 -8.76 7.62 -9.58
C GLN A 870 -7.27 7.27 -9.59
N TRP A 871 -6.87 6.41 -10.53
CA TRP A 871 -5.50 5.97 -10.67
C TRP A 871 -5.25 5.45 -12.09
N HIS A 872 -3.97 5.28 -12.44
CA HIS A 872 -3.54 4.61 -13.67
C HIS A 872 -2.25 3.81 -13.45
N ALA A 873 -2.03 2.81 -14.31
CA ALA A 873 -0.83 1.97 -14.24
C ALA A 873 0.25 2.45 -15.23
N GLU A 874 1.50 2.38 -14.82
CA GLU A 874 2.67 2.70 -15.65
C GLU A 874 3.83 1.75 -15.36
N VAL A 875 4.57 1.33 -16.39
CA VAL A 875 5.73 0.44 -16.21
C VAL A 875 6.94 1.28 -15.79
N LYS A 876 7.56 0.93 -14.66
CA LYS A 876 8.75 1.63 -14.14
C LYS A 876 10.02 1.26 -14.92
N PRO A 877 11.09 2.07 -14.84
CA PRO A 877 12.43 1.72 -15.31
C PRO A 877 12.94 0.36 -14.79
N LEU A 878 12.46 -0.05 -13.61
CA LEU A 878 12.74 -1.35 -12.99
C LEU A 878 12.54 -2.53 -13.95
N PHE A 879 11.48 -2.51 -14.79
CA PHE A 879 11.25 -3.56 -15.78
C PHE A 879 12.46 -3.79 -16.69
N ASN A 880 13.03 -2.70 -17.23
CA ASN A 880 14.15 -2.80 -18.16
C ASN A 880 15.44 -3.19 -17.46
N ALA A 881 15.66 -2.73 -16.23
CA ALA A 881 16.82 -3.11 -15.43
C ALA A 881 16.78 -4.60 -15.06
N MET A 882 15.62 -5.10 -14.62
CA MET A 882 15.41 -6.50 -14.32
C MET A 882 15.50 -7.38 -15.56
N ARG A 883 14.99 -6.92 -16.72
CA ARG A 883 15.17 -7.62 -17.99
C ARG A 883 16.64 -7.85 -18.35
N ARG A 884 17.50 -6.86 -18.12
CA ARG A 884 18.94 -6.99 -18.32
C ARG A 884 19.57 -7.93 -17.28
N ALA A 885 19.20 -7.80 -16.01
CA ALA A 885 19.73 -8.66 -14.94
C ALA A 885 19.36 -10.13 -15.16
N PHE A 886 18.10 -10.43 -15.47
CA PHE A 886 17.62 -11.78 -15.75
C PHE A 886 18.21 -12.37 -17.03
N ALA A 887 18.46 -11.57 -18.06
CA ALA A 887 19.15 -12.03 -19.28
C ALA A 887 20.62 -12.42 -19.00
N GLY A 888 21.28 -11.78 -18.04
CA GLY A 888 22.66 -12.08 -17.64
C GLY A 888 22.81 -13.32 -16.75
N ILE A 889 21.70 -13.91 -16.27
CA ILE A 889 21.71 -15.10 -15.41
C ILE A 889 21.17 -16.29 -16.23
N PRO A 890 21.90 -17.40 -16.36
CA PRO A 890 21.40 -18.57 -17.09
C PRO A 890 20.20 -19.20 -16.36
N ASP A 891 19.18 -19.61 -17.11
CA ASP A 891 18.05 -20.37 -16.55
C ASP A 891 18.52 -21.71 -15.97
N HIS A 892 19.48 -22.36 -16.63
CA HIS A 892 20.07 -23.63 -16.22
C HIS A 892 21.55 -23.44 -15.86
N PRO A 893 21.89 -22.99 -14.63
CA PRO A 893 23.28 -22.85 -14.23
C PRO A 893 23.96 -24.22 -14.13
N ALA A 894 25.26 -24.26 -14.41
CA ALA A 894 26.08 -25.43 -14.07
C ALA A 894 26.05 -25.66 -12.54
N PRO A 895 26.20 -26.91 -12.08
CA PRO A 895 26.33 -27.20 -10.65
C PRO A 895 27.48 -26.37 -10.04
N ARG A 896 27.22 -25.72 -8.90
CA ARG A 896 28.17 -24.83 -8.21
C ARG A 896 28.66 -25.41 -6.90
#